data_AF-A0A3E0MUK3-F1
#
_entry.id   AF-A0A3E0MUK3-F1
#
_cell.length_a   1.000
_cell.length_b   1.000
_cell.length_c   1.000
_cell.angle_alpha   90.00
_cell.angle_beta   90.00
_cell.angle_gamma   90.00
#
_symmetry.space_group_name_H-M   'P 1'
#
loop_
_entity.id
_entity.type
_entity.pdbx_description
1 polymer ?
#
loop_
_entity_poly.entity_id
_entity_poly.type
_entity_poly.pdbx_seq_one_letter_code
_entity_poly.pdbx_strand_id
1 'polypeptide(L)'
;MFNKYTEVDPWKIIERGWDSENHPKSESLFSIGNGRMGQRANFEETYTGESLQGSYIAGVYYPDKTRVGWWKNGYPEYFAKVLNSCNWIGIQVKVDGEELDLNTATEVASFYRELDMQSGLLKRSFEATLPSGKIVAVEAERLVSIVQDEIGTISYSVTPKNFSGKIELCSYLDFDVENEDSNYDEKFWEPVTQGQEAGASYVHAKTKKTGFEVAVAMRNSITLDGAPQEWGMSSDAKHMFVSECACYDVAQGQTLKLEKVAAVLSSMNHEASSLDAKAAASATAAAAQGYEALRSEHVAAWHNKWETSDIEIDGDAEAQQGIRFNIFHMNQTFTGVDDRLNIGPKGFTGEKYGGSTYWDTEAYCLPFYLATAQPEVAKNLCLYRYKQLDKAIENAGKLGFTDGAALYPMVTMNGEECHNEWEITFEEIHRNAAIAYGVFDYIRHTQDWGYLAEGGFEVLLGISRFWSQRVNWSAEKEAYVMLGVTGPNEYENNINNNWYTNRMAAWTLEWTLEAHNWLKENAADALSAITSKTALNADTEFAKWSDIIAKMYYPKSEKLGVVLQQDGFLDKEQLTADDLSLDERPINQHWSWDRILRSIFIKQADVLQGYYFLNHLYEEEEVKRNFDFYEPKTVHESSLSPCVHAILAAQIDYPEKAYEMYLRTSRLDIDDYNREVHEGLHITSMAGTWMSVVQGFGGMKIRDEELHFTPKLPVQWKGLTFSILWRGATLKANLTAEGMTIENVSGTPAKFAIDGQWFEIAAGENASTAAAAHA
;
A
#
# COMPACT_ATOMS: atom_id res chain seq x y z
N MET A 1 -8.30 24.04 11.40
CA MET A 1 -6.91 24.36 11.02
C MET A 1 -6.07 23.24 11.60
N PHE A 2 -5.51 22.36 10.76
CA PHE A 2 -4.72 21.21 11.20
C PHE A 2 -3.40 21.70 11.80
N ASN A 3 -2.95 21.09 12.90
CA ASN A 3 -1.72 21.50 13.58
C ASN A 3 -0.52 20.86 12.85
N LYS A 4 -0.01 21.53 11.81
CA LYS A 4 1.18 21.09 11.08
C LYS A 4 2.40 21.18 12.00
N TYR A 5 3.01 20.03 12.31
CA TYR A 5 4.21 19.96 13.17
C TYR A 5 5.47 19.52 12.40
N THR A 6 5.34 19.22 11.10
CA THR A 6 6.44 18.90 10.20
C THR A 6 6.74 20.07 9.25
N GLU A 7 8.00 20.21 8.84
CA GLU A 7 8.43 21.23 7.87
C GLU A 7 8.20 20.75 6.43
N VAL A 8 7.97 21.70 5.52
CA VAL A 8 7.84 21.43 4.08
C VAL A 8 9.22 21.41 3.44
N ASP A 9 9.62 20.25 2.93
CA ASP A 9 10.83 20.04 2.14
C ASP A 9 10.54 19.11 0.95
N PRO A 10 11.03 19.40 -0.27
CA PRO A 10 10.73 18.60 -1.46
C PRO A 10 11.16 17.13 -1.40
N TRP A 11 12.09 16.76 -0.54
CA TRP A 11 12.66 15.40 -0.44
C TRP A 11 12.62 14.84 0.98
N LYS A 12 12.20 15.62 1.97
CA LYS A 12 12.25 15.23 3.37
C LYS A 12 10.93 15.44 4.09
N ILE A 13 10.64 14.56 5.05
CA ILE A 13 9.76 14.88 6.18
C ILE A 13 10.68 15.28 7.33
N ILE A 14 10.45 16.44 7.94
CA ILE A 14 11.30 17.01 8.98
C ILE A 14 10.44 17.39 10.17
N GLU A 15 10.87 17.02 11.37
CA GLU A 15 10.28 17.44 12.64
C GLU A 15 11.35 18.13 13.49
N ARG A 16 11.01 19.32 14.02
CA ARG A 16 11.86 20.08 14.93
C ARG A 16 11.16 20.33 16.26
N GLY A 17 11.91 20.15 17.33
CA GLY A 17 11.37 20.23 18.68
C GLY A 17 10.74 18.91 19.10
N TRP A 18 10.75 18.66 20.41
CA TRP A 18 10.21 17.45 21.00
C TRP A 18 8.82 17.71 21.56
N ASP A 19 7.86 16.89 21.16
CA ASP A 19 6.51 16.84 21.71
C ASP A 19 6.05 15.38 21.76
N SER A 20 5.84 14.85 22.97
CA SER A 20 5.45 13.47 23.18
C SER A 20 4.09 13.14 22.57
N GLU A 21 3.17 14.10 22.45
CA GLU A 21 1.85 13.88 21.84
C GLU A 21 1.94 13.60 20.32
N ASN A 22 3.04 14.01 19.68
CA ASN A 22 3.28 13.74 18.27
C ASN A 22 4.01 12.42 18.03
N HIS A 23 4.54 11.77 19.06
CA HIS A 23 5.40 10.59 18.90
C HIS A 23 4.69 9.42 18.19
N PRO A 24 3.48 8.97 18.59
CA PRO A 24 2.82 7.84 17.92
C PRO A 24 2.53 8.07 16.43
N LYS A 25 2.16 9.30 16.05
CA LYS A 25 1.94 9.68 14.64
C LYS A 25 3.26 9.69 13.86
N SER A 26 4.30 10.21 14.47
CA SER A 26 5.60 10.33 13.83
C SER A 26 6.31 8.98 13.67
N GLU A 27 6.06 8.02 14.55
CA GLU A 27 6.45 6.64 14.34
C GLU A 27 5.94 6.09 13.00
N SER A 28 4.70 6.42 12.62
CA SER A 28 4.14 6.08 11.32
C SER A 28 4.78 6.88 10.18
N LEU A 29 4.76 8.22 10.27
CA LEU A 29 5.22 9.13 9.20
C LEU A 29 6.67 8.89 8.78
N PHE A 30 7.52 8.49 9.71
CA PHE A 30 8.95 8.30 9.47
C PHE A 30 9.31 6.82 9.30
N SER A 31 8.31 5.93 9.12
CA SER A 31 8.53 4.49 8.94
C SER A 31 9.46 4.20 7.75
N ILE A 32 10.21 3.12 7.85
CA ILE A 32 11.10 2.66 6.77
C ILE A 32 10.86 1.17 6.46
N GLY A 33 11.09 0.76 5.22
CA GLY A 33 10.99 -0.62 4.76
C GLY A 33 11.61 -0.84 3.37
N ASN A 34 11.60 -2.10 2.91
CA ASN A 34 12.24 -2.54 1.66
C ASN A 34 11.46 -3.63 0.89
N GLY A 35 10.17 -3.79 1.17
CA GLY A 35 9.32 -4.82 0.58
C GLY A 35 9.46 -6.20 1.22
N ARG A 36 10.53 -6.47 1.98
CA ARG A 36 10.72 -7.71 2.75
C ARG A 36 10.40 -7.53 4.23
N MET A 37 10.76 -6.38 4.78
CA MET A 37 10.45 -5.99 6.15
C MET A 37 10.21 -4.48 6.25
N GLY A 38 9.58 -4.06 7.33
CA GLY A 38 9.47 -2.65 7.68
C GLY A 38 9.51 -2.42 9.19
N GLN A 39 9.77 -1.16 9.52
CA GLN A 39 10.06 -0.70 10.87
C GLN A 39 9.46 0.69 11.05
N ARG A 40 8.54 0.82 12.02
CA ARG A 40 8.08 2.13 12.48
C ARG A 40 9.26 2.95 13.02
N ALA A 41 9.15 4.27 12.99
CA ALA A 41 10.17 5.18 13.53
C ALA A 41 10.20 5.25 15.07
N ASN A 42 10.04 4.09 15.72
CA ASN A 42 10.31 3.90 17.14
C ASN A 42 11.77 4.25 17.44
N PHE A 43 12.01 4.72 18.66
CA PHE A 43 13.36 5.00 19.13
C PHE A 43 14.15 3.72 19.39
N GLU A 44 15.45 3.79 19.11
CA GLU A 44 16.39 2.72 19.38
C GLU A 44 16.57 2.52 20.89
N GLU A 45 16.67 3.63 21.63
CA GLU A 45 16.72 3.63 23.09
C GLU A 45 15.36 3.50 23.77
N THR A 46 15.40 3.29 25.08
CA THR A 46 14.23 3.20 25.93
C THR A 46 13.35 4.43 25.78
N TYR A 47 12.05 4.19 25.58
CA TYR A 47 11.02 5.20 25.64
C TYR A 47 9.83 4.65 26.41
N THR A 48 9.49 5.28 27.53
CA THR A 48 8.40 4.80 28.41
C THR A 48 7.07 5.54 28.21
N GLY A 49 7.03 6.45 27.23
CA GLY A 49 5.81 7.17 26.85
C GLY A 49 4.91 6.36 25.93
N GLU A 50 3.87 7.01 25.41
CA GLU A 50 2.94 6.39 24.45
C GLU A 50 3.64 6.10 23.11
N SER A 51 3.60 4.86 22.66
CA SER A 51 4.30 4.35 21.49
C SER A 51 3.61 3.07 21.00
N LEU A 52 3.64 2.85 19.68
CA LEU A 52 3.30 1.56 19.08
C LEU A 52 4.60 0.97 18.51
N GLN A 53 5.22 0.05 19.24
CA GLN A 53 6.38 -0.67 18.71
C GLN A 53 5.94 -1.54 17.54
N GLY A 54 6.60 -1.41 16.38
CA GLY A 54 6.23 -2.20 15.21
C GLY A 54 7.39 -2.51 14.29
N SER A 55 7.72 -3.80 14.19
CA SER A 55 8.61 -4.38 13.20
C SER A 55 7.83 -5.46 12.45
N TYR A 56 7.75 -5.40 11.13
CA TYR A 56 6.90 -6.32 10.35
C TYR A 56 7.70 -7.06 9.30
N ILE A 57 7.37 -8.33 9.07
CA ILE A 57 8.02 -9.20 8.07
C ILE A 57 6.98 -9.63 7.05
N ALA A 58 7.28 -9.39 5.78
CA ALA A 58 6.36 -9.64 4.70
C ALA A 58 5.99 -11.12 4.61
N GLY A 59 4.69 -11.43 4.49
CA GLY A 59 4.17 -12.78 4.34
C GLY A 59 4.15 -13.61 5.63
N VAL A 60 4.66 -13.11 6.75
CA VAL A 60 4.59 -13.79 8.05
C VAL A 60 3.33 -13.33 8.78
N TYR A 61 2.32 -14.20 8.84
CA TYR A 61 1.01 -13.88 9.38
C TYR A 61 0.52 -14.90 10.41
N TYR A 62 -0.52 -14.51 11.15
CA TYR A 62 -1.20 -15.35 12.13
C TYR A 62 -2.71 -15.39 11.91
N PRO A 63 -3.34 -16.58 11.95
CA PRO A 63 -4.79 -16.75 11.87
C PRO A 63 -5.40 -16.51 13.26
N ASP A 64 -5.73 -15.26 13.56
CA ASP A 64 -6.37 -14.91 14.82
C ASP A 64 -7.86 -15.29 14.77
N LYS A 65 -8.37 -15.93 15.82
CA LYS A 65 -9.70 -16.53 15.77
C LYS A 65 -10.76 -15.44 15.57
N THR A 66 -11.73 -15.69 14.69
CA THR A 66 -12.80 -14.73 14.39
C THR A 66 -13.59 -14.39 15.65
N ARG A 67 -13.73 -13.08 15.90
CA ARG A 67 -14.57 -12.51 16.96
C ARG A 67 -15.74 -11.78 16.32
N VAL A 68 -16.96 -12.23 16.59
CA VAL A 68 -18.20 -11.60 16.10
C VAL A 68 -19.25 -11.63 17.20
N GLY A 69 -20.20 -10.68 17.16
CA GLY A 69 -21.35 -10.69 18.06
C GLY A 69 -22.30 -11.88 17.77
N TRP A 70 -22.55 -12.16 16.49
CA TRP A 70 -23.46 -13.22 16.05
C TRP A 70 -22.90 -13.92 14.81
N TRP A 71 -22.70 -15.24 14.90
CA TRP A 71 -22.20 -16.03 13.78
C TRP A 71 -23.20 -16.13 12.62
N LYS A 72 -22.69 -16.06 11.39
CA LYS A 72 -23.43 -16.32 10.15
C LYS A 72 -22.77 -17.47 9.40
N ASN A 73 -23.56 -18.39 8.84
CA ASN A 73 -23.02 -19.46 8.01
C ASN A 73 -22.26 -18.85 6.82
N GLY A 74 -21.03 -19.28 6.60
CA GLY A 74 -20.13 -18.71 5.59
C GLY A 74 -19.05 -17.81 6.17
N TYR A 75 -19.15 -17.36 7.43
CA TYR A 75 -18.07 -16.56 8.04
C TYR A 75 -16.75 -17.34 8.12
N PRO A 76 -15.62 -16.63 7.98
CA PRO A 76 -14.32 -17.25 8.13
C PRO A 76 -14.02 -17.57 9.59
N GLU A 77 -13.22 -18.61 9.81
CA GLU A 77 -12.85 -19.08 11.15
C GLU A 77 -11.79 -18.20 11.84
N TYR A 78 -11.07 -17.41 11.05
CA TYR A 78 -10.03 -16.50 11.52
C TYR A 78 -9.98 -15.20 10.70
N PHE A 79 -9.37 -14.17 11.28
CA PHE A 79 -8.88 -12.97 10.61
C PHE A 79 -7.35 -13.03 10.59
N ALA A 80 -6.74 -13.11 9.40
CA ALA A 80 -5.28 -13.17 9.28
C ALA A 80 -4.64 -11.79 9.46
N LYS A 81 -3.51 -11.74 10.17
CA LYS A 81 -2.77 -10.50 10.44
C LYS A 81 -1.27 -10.68 10.27
N VAL A 82 -0.59 -9.73 9.62
CA VAL A 82 0.88 -9.61 9.70
C VAL A 82 1.25 -9.27 11.13
N LEU A 83 2.27 -9.95 11.65
CA LEU A 83 2.64 -9.85 13.05
C LEU A 83 3.65 -8.74 13.29
N ASN A 84 3.54 -8.13 14.47
CA ASN A 84 4.70 -7.50 15.06
C ASN A 84 5.77 -8.58 15.31
N SER A 85 7.01 -8.28 14.98
CA SER A 85 8.15 -9.20 14.98
C SER A 85 9.27 -8.64 15.86
N CYS A 86 10.45 -9.26 15.81
CA CYS A 86 11.55 -8.89 16.68
C CYS A 86 11.85 -7.38 16.64
N ASN A 87 11.89 -6.75 17.82
CA ASN A 87 12.52 -5.45 17.99
C ASN A 87 14.02 -5.61 17.78
N TRP A 88 14.44 -5.43 16.53
CA TRP A 88 15.84 -5.54 16.12
C TRP A 88 16.61 -4.24 16.32
N ILE A 89 15.93 -3.12 16.54
CA ILE A 89 16.56 -1.79 16.66
C ILE A 89 17.08 -1.47 18.06
N GLY A 90 16.67 -2.24 19.06
CA GLY A 90 16.91 -1.97 20.48
C GLY A 90 18.37 -1.70 20.89
N ILE A 91 18.61 -0.54 21.51
CA ILE A 91 19.88 -0.10 22.09
C ILE A 91 19.57 0.61 23.42
N GLN A 92 19.64 -0.08 24.55
CA GLN A 92 19.52 0.56 25.87
C GLN A 92 20.79 1.36 26.16
N VAL A 93 20.62 2.60 26.64
CA VAL A 93 21.71 3.53 26.96
C VAL A 93 21.63 3.93 28.43
N LYS A 94 22.70 3.72 29.19
CA LYS A 94 22.80 4.18 30.58
C LYS A 94 24.00 5.09 30.80
N VAL A 95 23.79 6.15 31.57
CA VAL A 95 24.76 7.20 31.88
C VAL A 95 25.04 7.18 33.39
N ASP A 96 26.19 6.63 33.79
CA ASP A 96 26.51 6.23 35.17
C ASP A 96 25.36 5.48 35.88
N GLY A 97 24.71 4.58 35.14
CA GLY A 97 23.60 3.75 35.64
C GLY A 97 22.22 4.40 35.57
N GLU A 98 22.09 5.65 35.12
CA GLU A 98 20.81 6.30 34.84
C GLU A 98 20.38 6.04 33.38
N GLU A 99 19.14 5.60 33.16
CA GLU A 99 18.61 5.28 31.83
C GLU A 99 18.37 6.55 31.00
N LEU A 100 18.74 6.54 29.72
CA LEU A 100 18.29 7.55 28.76
C LEU A 100 16.87 7.20 28.30
N ASP A 101 15.92 8.08 28.61
CA ASP A 101 14.53 7.98 28.17
C ASP A 101 13.94 9.39 28.00
N LEU A 102 13.50 9.72 26.79
CA LEU A 102 12.95 11.05 26.47
C LEU A 102 11.64 11.35 27.19
N ASN A 103 10.91 10.34 27.66
CA ASN A 103 9.69 10.54 28.45
C ASN A 103 10.00 11.00 29.88
N THR A 104 11.16 10.63 30.44
CA THR A 104 11.56 10.98 31.81
C THR A 104 12.66 12.04 31.88
N ALA A 105 13.26 12.39 30.75
CA ALA A 105 14.18 13.53 30.63
C ALA A 105 13.51 14.82 31.12
N THR A 106 14.27 15.63 31.85
CA THR A 106 13.79 16.91 32.38
C THR A 106 13.71 18.00 31.31
N GLU A 107 14.47 17.84 30.23
CA GLU A 107 14.46 18.70 29.05
C GLU A 107 14.97 17.89 27.84
N VAL A 108 14.36 18.12 26.67
CA VAL A 108 14.84 17.62 25.38
C VAL A 108 15.04 18.82 24.46
N ALA A 109 16.30 19.20 24.26
CA ALA A 109 16.70 20.33 23.44
C ALA A 109 17.16 19.87 22.05
N SER A 110 17.10 20.78 21.08
CA SER A 110 17.62 20.56 19.71
C SER A 110 17.12 19.27 19.04
N PHE A 111 15.92 18.81 19.40
CA PHE A 111 15.34 17.62 18.78
C PHE A 111 15.12 17.87 17.29
N TYR A 112 15.61 16.94 16.49
CA TYR A 112 15.50 16.90 15.04
C TYR A 112 15.26 15.46 14.60
N ARG A 113 14.27 15.24 13.75
CA ARG A 113 14.03 13.95 13.09
C ARG A 113 13.79 14.22 11.60
N GLU A 114 14.46 13.47 10.73
CA GLU A 114 14.26 13.54 9.29
C GLU A 114 14.08 12.16 8.67
N LEU A 115 13.11 12.05 7.77
CA LEU A 115 13.05 10.97 6.77
C LEU A 115 13.48 11.57 5.44
N ASP A 116 14.65 11.17 4.96
CA ASP A 116 15.15 11.57 3.65
C ASP A 116 14.66 10.55 2.61
N MET A 117 13.64 10.93 1.85
CA MET A 117 12.97 10.05 0.88
C MET A 117 13.84 9.79 -0.34
N GLN A 118 14.75 10.71 -0.67
CA GLN A 118 15.66 10.58 -1.81
C GLN A 118 16.68 9.46 -1.59
N SER A 119 17.15 9.33 -0.35
CA SER A 119 18.18 8.36 0.06
C SER A 119 17.62 7.17 0.85
N GLY A 120 16.38 7.25 1.31
CA GLY A 120 15.73 6.26 2.18
C GLY A 120 16.38 6.14 3.55
N LEU A 121 16.89 7.24 4.10
CA LEU A 121 17.56 7.29 5.40
C LEU A 121 16.65 7.94 6.45
N LEU A 122 16.55 7.31 7.62
CA LEU A 122 15.91 7.89 8.79
C LEU A 122 16.98 8.41 9.74
N LYS A 123 16.93 9.69 10.10
CA LYS A 123 17.86 10.29 11.06
C LYS A 123 17.15 10.95 12.22
N ARG A 124 17.81 10.95 13.37
CA ARG A 124 17.33 11.62 14.57
C ARG A 124 18.50 12.15 15.38
N SER A 125 18.37 13.34 15.94
CA SER A 125 19.34 13.92 16.87
C SER A 125 18.66 14.74 17.94
N PHE A 126 19.22 14.76 19.14
CA PHE A 126 18.70 15.56 20.26
C PHE A 126 19.77 15.74 21.35
N GLU A 127 19.54 16.69 22.25
CA GLU A 127 20.23 16.79 23.53
C GLU A 127 19.23 16.55 24.66
N ALA A 128 19.45 15.53 25.48
CA ALA A 128 18.58 15.18 26.61
C ALA A 128 19.25 15.53 27.94
N THR A 129 18.54 16.28 28.78
CA THR A 129 18.91 16.53 30.18
C THR A 129 18.25 15.48 31.06
N LEU A 130 19.04 14.51 31.52
CA LEU A 130 18.58 13.44 32.40
C LEU A 130 18.15 13.99 33.78
N PRO A 131 17.34 13.27 34.57
CA PRO A 131 16.97 13.66 35.94
C PRO A 131 18.14 14.02 36.86
N SER A 132 19.32 13.42 36.66
CA SER A 132 20.55 13.80 37.39
C SER A 132 21.14 15.18 37.01
N GLY A 133 20.64 15.83 35.96
CA GLY A 133 21.17 17.07 35.38
C GLY A 133 22.31 16.87 34.38
N LYS A 134 22.66 15.62 34.05
CA LYS A 134 23.61 15.30 32.98
C LYS A 134 22.97 15.50 31.62
N ILE A 135 23.73 16.07 30.70
CA ILE A 135 23.30 16.34 29.33
C ILE A 135 24.05 15.41 28.39
N VAL A 136 23.31 14.62 27.61
CA VAL A 136 23.84 13.79 26.54
C VAL A 136 23.28 14.23 25.20
N ALA A 137 24.14 14.31 24.19
CA ALA A 137 23.71 14.45 22.81
C ALA A 137 23.68 13.08 22.14
N VAL A 138 22.63 12.82 21.38
CA VAL A 138 22.46 11.60 20.59
C VAL A 138 22.32 11.96 19.12
N GLU A 139 22.94 11.17 18.26
CA GLU A 139 22.74 11.18 16.81
C GLU A 139 22.54 9.73 16.34
N ALA A 140 21.43 9.46 15.67
CA ALA A 140 21.08 8.15 15.13
C ALA A 140 20.77 8.28 13.62
N GLU A 141 21.32 7.39 12.80
CA GLU A 141 20.96 7.22 11.39
C GLU A 141 20.71 5.73 11.11
N ARG A 142 19.55 5.41 10.55
CA ARG A 142 19.06 4.04 10.35
C ARG A 142 18.59 3.82 8.92
N LEU A 143 18.82 2.61 8.41
CA LEU A 143 18.27 2.13 7.15
C LEU A 143 17.85 0.66 7.22
N VAL A 144 16.91 0.30 6.35
CA VAL A 144 16.51 -1.06 6.00
C VAL A 144 16.92 -1.22 4.53
N SER A 145 17.92 -2.06 4.26
CA SER A 145 18.60 -2.07 2.95
C SER A 145 17.68 -2.55 1.85
N ILE A 146 17.58 -1.79 0.76
CA ILE A 146 16.86 -2.21 -0.45
C ILE A 146 17.73 -3.05 -1.42
N VAL A 147 19.00 -3.28 -1.07
CA VAL A 147 19.95 -4.10 -1.83
C VAL A 147 20.13 -5.47 -1.18
N GLN A 148 20.35 -5.47 0.14
CA GLN A 148 20.40 -6.67 0.97
C GLN A 148 19.10 -6.71 1.79
N ASP A 149 18.04 -7.26 1.19
CA ASP A 149 16.65 -7.12 1.67
C ASP A 149 16.37 -7.77 3.05
N GLU A 150 17.32 -8.51 3.58
CA GLU A 150 17.29 -9.13 4.92
C GLU A 150 18.07 -8.31 5.97
N ILE A 151 18.71 -7.19 5.60
CA ILE A 151 19.63 -6.42 6.46
C ILE A 151 19.04 -5.07 6.87
N GLY A 152 19.06 -4.80 8.17
CA GLY A 152 18.87 -3.47 8.78
C GLY A 152 20.16 -3.01 9.46
N THR A 153 20.46 -1.72 9.43
CA THR A 153 21.64 -1.18 10.14
C THR A 153 21.39 0.19 10.74
N ILE A 154 22.07 0.45 11.86
CA ILE A 154 21.97 1.65 12.68
C ILE A 154 23.38 2.15 12.98
N SER A 155 23.59 3.45 12.80
CA SER A 155 24.69 4.19 13.41
C SER A 155 24.13 5.02 14.56
N TYR A 156 24.59 4.78 15.79
CA TYR A 156 24.07 5.41 17.01
C TYR A 156 25.21 6.00 17.83
N SER A 157 25.21 7.31 18.01
CA SER A 157 26.26 8.07 18.68
C SER A 157 25.75 8.70 19.97
N VAL A 158 26.54 8.63 21.04
CA VAL A 158 26.27 9.27 22.34
C VAL A 158 27.46 10.13 22.73
N THR A 159 27.20 11.40 23.06
CA THR A 159 28.23 12.37 23.44
C THR A 159 27.87 13.06 24.76
N PRO A 160 28.64 12.86 25.85
CA PRO A 160 28.49 13.62 27.10
C PRO A 160 28.78 15.11 26.88
N LYS A 161 27.86 16.00 27.26
CA LYS A 161 27.99 17.45 27.00
C LYS A 161 28.52 18.25 28.19
N ASN A 162 28.15 17.87 29.42
CA ASN A 162 28.52 18.59 30.64
C ASN A 162 29.20 17.71 31.71
N PHE A 163 29.57 16.47 31.37
CA PHE A 163 30.19 15.53 32.30
C PHE A 163 31.18 14.60 31.58
N SER A 164 32.04 13.96 32.36
CA SER A 164 32.79 12.76 31.97
C SER A 164 32.32 11.62 32.86
N GLY A 165 32.07 10.45 32.30
CA GLY A 165 31.51 9.34 33.07
C GLY A 165 31.40 8.06 32.27
N LYS A 166 30.70 7.09 32.84
CA LYS A 166 30.47 5.79 32.22
C LYS A 166 29.24 5.83 31.33
N ILE A 167 29.40 5.43 30.08
CA ILE A 167 28.28 5.13 29.18
C ILE A 167 28.24 3.61 29.00
N GLU A 168 27.13 3.00 29.39
CA GLU A 168 26.82 1.61 29.09
C GLU A 168 25.84 1.55 27.91
N LEU A 169 26.21 0.80 26.89
CA LEU A 169 25.37 0.49 25.74
C LEU A 169 25.01 -0.98 25.79
N CYS A 170 23.71 -1.27 25.74
CA CYS A 170 23.15 -2.61 25.74
C CYS A 170 22.35 -2.80 24.45
N SER A 171 23.00 -3.33 23.42
CA SER A 171 22.35 -3.68 22.15
C SER A 171 21.57 -4.98 22.34
N TYR A 172 20.30 -5.03 21.94
CA TYR A 172 19.46 -6.20 22.17
C TYR A 172 18.59 -6.59 20.97
N LEU A 173 18.14 -7.84 20.97
CA LEU A 173 17.05 -8.34 20.16
C LEU A 173 15.96 -8.83 21.11
N ASP A 174 14.74 -8.36 20.91
CA ASP A 174 13.58 -8.75 21.71
C ASP A 174 12.48 -9.29 20.80
N PHE A 175 12.12 -10.55 20.98
CA PHE A 175 11.04 -11.21 20.26
C PHE A 175 9.82 -11.47 21.18
N ASP A 176 9.87 -11.05 22.45
CA ASP A 176 8.74 -11.17 23.38
C ASP A 176 7.71 -10.03 23.18
N VAL A 177 7.35 -9.82 21.92
CA VAL A 177 6.46 -8.73 21.46
C VAL A 177 4.98 -9.12 21.53
N GLU A 178 4.13 -8.10 21.43
CA GLU A 178 2.68 -8.24 21.34
C GLU A 178 2.13 -7.44 20.15
N ASN A 179 0.91 -7.77 19.77
CA ASN A 179 0.11 -7.07 18.78
C ASN A 179 -1.04 -6.37 19.52
N GLU A 180 -1.13 -5.05 19.38
CA GLU A 180 -2.18 -4.23 20.01
C GLU A 180 -3.57 -4.68 19.57
N ASP A 181 -3.69 -5.17 18.32
CA ASP A 181 -4.95 -5.55 17.72
C ASP A 181 -5.35 -7.04 17.93
N SER A 182 -4.70 -7.75 18.86
CA SER A 182 -5.01 -9.15 19.17
C SER A 182 -6.45 -9.33 19.66
N ASN A 183 -7.21 -10.25 19.08
CA ASN A 183 -8.63 -10.44 19.42
C ASN A 183 -8.84 -10.97 20.85
N TYR A 184 -7.83 -11.65 21.40
CA TYR A 184 -7.88 -12.41 22.65
C TYR A 184 -6.66 -12.17 23.57
N ASP A 185 -5.94 -11.06 23.39
CA ASP A 185 -4.75 -10.68 24.20
C ASP A 185 -3.69 -11.80 24.25
N GLU A 186 -3.59 -12.59 23.18
CA GLU A 186 -2.63 -13.69 23.04
C GLU A 186 -1.38 -13.20 22.30
N LYS A 187 -0.18 -13.51 22.83
CA LYS A 187 1.08 -13.41 22.09
C LYS A 187 1.18 -14.47 21.00
N PHE A 188 1.63 -14.10 19.81
CA PHE A 188 1.59 -14.98 18.63
C PHE A 188 2.84 -15.81 18.39
N TRP A 189 3.93 -15.50 19.10
CA TRP A 189 5.24 -16.15 18.97
C TRP A 189 5.51 -17.17 20.08
N GLU A 190 6.29 -18.20 19.73
CA GLU A 190 6.88 -19.18 20.63
C GLU A 190 8.40 -19.22 20.44
N PRO A 191 9.18 -19.42 21.51
CA PRO A 191 10.63 -19.54 21.39
C PRO A 191 11.03 -20.81 20.62
N VAL A 192 12.07 -20.70 19.79
CA VAL A 192 12.74 -21.84 19.15
C VAL A 192 14.14 -22.00 19.74
N THR A 193 15.03 -21.06 19.44
CA THR A 193 16.43 -21.04 19.88
C THR A 193 16.90 -19.59 20.09
N GLN A 194 17.99 -19.44 20.82
CA GLN A 194 18.65 -18.16 21.02
C GLN A 194 20.08 -18.43 21.49
N GLY A 195 21.00 -17.54 21.17
CA GLY A 195 22.38 -17.71 21.60
C GLY A 195 23.36 -16.91 20.75
N GLN A 196 24.51 -17.53 20.50
CA GLN A 196 25.60 -16.96 19.71
C GLN A 196 26.10 -17.97 18.70
N GLU A 197 26.28 -17.53 17.47
CA GLU A 197 26.76 -18.34 16.35
C GLU A 197 27.56 -17.44 15.41
N ALA A 198 28.63 -17.93 14.78
CA ALA A 198 29.41 -17.19 13.77
C ALA A 198 29.79 -15.72 14.12
N GLY A 199 29.97 -15.41 15.41
CA GLY A 199 30.27 -14.05 15.84
C GLY A 199 29.05 -13.15 16.10
N ALA A 200 27.82 -13.60 15.89
CA ALA A 200 26.61 -12.82 16.08
C ALA A 200 25.74 -13.40 17.21
N SER A 201 25.02 -12.54 17.93
CA SER A 201 23.97 -12.94 18.86
C SER A 201 22.64 -13.03 18.11
N TYR A 202 21.83 -14.04 18.40
CA TYR A 202 20.58 -14.26 17.68
C TYR A 202 19.42 -14.70 18.59
N VAL A 203 18.20 -14.42 18.14
CA VAL A 203 16.94 -14.95 18.67
C VAL A 203 16.14 -15.54 17.52
N HIS A 204 15.51 -16.68 17.77
CA HIS A 204 14.68 -17.38 16.82
C HIS A 204 13.35 -17.73 17.49
N ALA A 205 12.25 -17.29 16.86
CA ALA A 205 10.89 -17.59 17.27
C ALA A 205 10.07 -18.19 16.12
N LYS A 206 8.99 -18.88 16.47
CA LYS A 206 8.02 -19.43 15.52
C LYS A 206 6.61 -18.98 15.85
N THR A 207 5.77 -18.82 14.84
CA THR A 207 4.36 -18.51 15.02
C THR A 207 3.59 -19.74 15.54
N LYS A 208 2.72 -19.57 16.54
CA LYS A 208 2.03 -20.71 17.21
C LYS A 208 1.16 -21.57 16.29
N LYS A 209 0.45 -20.94 15.34
CA LYS A 209 -0.57 -21.61 14.52
C LYS A 209 -0.11 -21.91 13.09
N THR A 210 0.63 -20.99 12.49
CA THR A 210 1.10 -21.08 11.09
C THR A 210 2.47 -21.75 10.99
N GLY A 211 3.26 -21.78 12.06
CA GLY A 211 4.57 -22.45 12.07
C GLY A 211 5.64 -21.74 11.24
N PHE A 212 5.40 -20.50 10.77
CA PHE A 212 6.46 -19.65 10.23
C PHE A 212 7.54 -19.43 11.29
N GLU A 213 8.78 -19.65 10.90
CA GLU A 213 9.96 -19.46 11.74
C GLU A 213 10.71 -18.21 11.29
N VAL A 214 11.21 -17.43 12.25
CA VAL A 214 11.99 -16.22 12.00
C VAL A 214 13.18 -16.19 12.95
N ALA A 215 14.38 -16.09 12.37
CA ALA A 215 15.62 -15.86 13.12
C ALA A 215 16.14 -14.44 12.83
N VAL A 216 16.44 -13.72 13.90
CA VAL A 216 17.09 -12.41 13.84
C VAL A 216 18.44 -12.51 14.52
N ALA A 217 19.49 -12.08 13.83
CA ALA A 217 20.84 -12.02 14.39
C ALA A 217 21.37 -10.59 14.34
N MET A 218 22.16 -10.21 15.34
CA MET A 218 22.82 -8.91 15.42
C MET A 218 24.33 -9.02 15.56
N ARG A 219 25.03 -8.04 15.00
CA ARG A 219 26.45 -7.83 15.18
C ARG A 219 26.71 -6.35 15.43
N ASN A 220 27.54 -6.07 16.43
CA ASN A 220 27.85 -4.73 16.89
C ASN A 220 29.33 -4.41 16.67
N SER A 221 29.62 -3.15 16.33
CA SER A 221 30.96 -2.58 16.37
C SER A 221 30.94 -1.20 17.00
N ILE A 222 32.02 -0.81 17.65
CA ILE A 222 32.05 0.36 18.54
C ILE A 222 33.31 1.18 18.29
N THR A 223 33.16 2.50 18.31
CA THR A 223 34.26 3.45 18.20
C THR A 223 34.12 4.56 19.23
N LEU A 224 35.26 5.07 19.72
CA LEU A 224 35.35 6.27 20.56
C LEU A 224 36.18 7.30 19.81
N ASP A 225 35.58 8.43 19.45
CA ASP A 225 36.18 9.44 18.55
C ASP A 225 36.76 8.83 17.26
N GLY A 226 36.07 7.83 16.71
CA GLY A 226 36.48 7.09 15.52
C GLY A 226 37.56 6.03 15.74
N ALA A 227 38.14 5.93 16.94
CA ALA A 227 39.07 4.85 17.29
C ALA A 227 38.29 3.57 17.68
N PRO A 228 38.52 2.42 17.04
CA PRO A 228 37.86 1.17 17.39
C PRO A 228 38.04 0.79 18.85
N GLN A 229 36.96 0.36 19.51
CA GLN A 229 37.00 -0.21 20.86
C GLN A 229 36.64 -1.70 20.82
N GLU A 230 37.02 -2.44 21.85
CA GLU A 230 36.57 -3.82 22.03
C GLU A 230 35.08 -3.82 22.41
N TRP A 231 34.30 -4.67 21.74
CA TRP A 231 32.90 -4.94 22.09
C TRP A 231 32.80 -6.32 22.74
N GLY A 232 32.41 -6.34 24.02
CA GLY A 232 32.28 -7.57 24.77
C GLY A 232 31.09 -8.40 24.28
N MET A 233 31.35 -9.55 23.65
CA MET A 233 30.32 -10.48 23.22
C MET A 233 29.72 -11.32 24.37
N SER A 234 29.62 -10.80 25.60
CA SER A 234 28.90 -11.56 26.64
C SER A 234 27.40 -11.36 26.42
N SER A 235 26.73 -12.33 25.82
CA SER A 235 25.28 -12.26 25.65
C SER A 235 24.56 -12.68 26.91
N ASP A 236 23.66 -11.85 27.43
CA ASP A 236 22.63 -12.31 28.35
C ASP A 236 21.43 -12.80 27.52
N ALA A 237 21.16 -14.09 27.63
CA ALA A 237 20.14 -14.79 26.85
C ALA A 237 19.03 -15.23 27.81
N LYS A 238 17.85 -14.61 27.68
CA LYS A 238 16.63 -14.95 28.41
C LYS A 238 15.48 -15.16 27.44
N HIS A 239 14.32 -15.63 27.90
CA HIS A 239 13.17 -15.97 27.05
C HIS A 239 12.95 -15.00 25.86
N MET A 240 13.21 -15.48 24.63
CA MET A 240 13.01 -14.72 23.38
C MET A 240 13.79 -13.40 23.30
N PHE A 241 14.91 -13.31 24.01
CA PHE A 241 15.70 -12.09 24.12
C PHE A 241 17.20 -12.41 24.23
N VAL A 242 18.01 -11.63 23.51
CA VAL A 242 19.47 -11.59 23.72
C VAL A 242 19.93 -10.14 23.80
N SER A 243 20.90 -9.87 24.66
CA SER A 243 21.56 -8.56 24.73
C SER A 243 23.06 -8.68 24.87
N GLU A 244 23.79 -7.73 24.29
CA GLU A 244 25.22 -7.53 24.47
C GLU A 244 25.42 -6.15 25.10
N CYS A 245 26.04 -6.11 26.29
CA CYS A 245 26.27 -4.88 27.03
C CYS A 245 27.76 -4.61 27.17
N ALA A 246 28.17 -3.37 26.92
CA ALA A 246 29.53 -2.91 27.16
C ALA A 246 29.53 -1.50 27.77
N CYS A 247 30.48 -1.26 28.67
CA CYS A 247 30.61 -0.02 29.43
C CYS A 247 31.94 0.66 29.12
N TYR A 248 31.89 1.95 28.81
CA TYR A 248 33.03 2.76 28.40
C TYR A 248 33.14 4.01 29.27
N ASP A 249 34.35 4.36 29.68
CA ASP A 249 34.64 5.68 30.24
C ASP A 249 34.76 6.68 29.09
N VAL A 250 33.84 7.64 29.03
CA VAL A 250 33.75 8.62 27.95
C VAL A 250 33.95 10.02 28.54
N ALA A 251 34.97 10.74 28.06
CA ALA A 251 35.19 12.11 28.53
C ALA A 251 34.19 13.08 27.90
N GLN A 252 33.95 14.21 28.57
CA GLN A 252 33.13 15.29 28.06
C GLN A 252 33.56 15.68 26.63
N GLY A 253 32.59 15.71 25.71
CA GLY A 253 32.80 16.06 24.31
C GLY A 253 33.33 14.95 23.42
N GLN A 254 33.70 13.79 23.97
CA GLN A 254 34.03 12.61 23.16
C GLN A 254 32.75 11.88 22.74
N THR A 255 32.78 11.29 21.56
CA THR A 255 31.63 10.59 20.97
C THR A 255 31.87 9.09 20.96
N LEU A 256 31.01 8.36 21.66
CA LEU A 256 30.93 6.91 21.59
C LEU A 256 29.89 6.54 20.51
N LYS A 257 30.32 5.83 19.46
CA LYS A 257 29.46 5.44 18.34
C LYS A 257 29.39 3.93 18.20
N LEU A 258 28.18 3.40 18.26
CA LEU A 258 27.80 2.02 17.99
C LEU A 258 27.26 1.89 16.56
N GLU A 259 27.82 0.96 15.80
CA GLU A 259 27.23 0.50 14.54
C GLU A 259 26.63 -0.89 14.78
N LYS A 260 25.31 -0.99 14.66
CA LYS A 260 24.55 -2.23 14.80
C LYS A 260 24.09 -2.68 13.43
N VAL A 261 24.30 -3.97 13.13
CA VAL A 261 23.75 -4.65 11.97
C VAL A 261 22.82 -5.75 12.47
N ALA A 262 21.63 -5.85 11.88
CA ALA A 262 20.70 -6.94 12.10
C ALA A 262 20.38 -7.65 10.79
N ALA A 263 20.35 -8.99 10.82
CA ALA A 263 19.87 -9.83 9.73
C ALA A 263 18.57 -10.51 10.16
N VAL A 264 17.51 -10.36 9.37
CA VAL A 264 16.15 -10.88 9.64
C VAL A 264 15.80 -11.90 8.56
N LEU A 265 15.81 -13.19 8.92
CA LEU A 265 15.53 -14.29 8.01
C LEU A 265 14.24 -15.02 8.40
N SER A 266 13.49 -15.47 7.41
CA SER A 266 12.25 -16.22 7.58
C SER A 266 12.29 -17.59 6.91
N SER A 267 11.56 -18.56 7.46
CA SER A 267 11.30 -19.85 6.82
C SER A 267 10.51 -19.74 5.52
N MET A 268 9.95 -18.56 5.21
CA MET A 268 9.42 -18.25 3.89
C MET A 268 10.51 -18.29 2.81
N ASN A 269 11.74 -17.94 3.12
CA ASN A 269 12.80 -17.77 2.12
C ASN A 269 13.97 -18.76 2.32
N HIS A 270 14.08 -19.35 3.51
CA HIS A 270 15.15 -20.28 3.86
C HIS A 270 14.61 -21.53 4.54
N GLU A 271 15.35 -22.63 4.48
CA GLU A 271 15.04 -23.82 5.27
C GLU A 271 15.15 -23.51 6.76
N ALA A 272 14.08 -23.82 7.52
CA ALA A 272 13.94 -23.58 8.96
C ALA A 272 15.17 -24.03 9.77
N SER A 273 15.64 -25.26 9.50
CA SER A 273 16.83 -25.85 10.16
C SER A 273 18.15 -25.10 9.95
N SER A 274 18.21 -24.15 9.01
CA SER A 274 19.40 -23.36 8.68
C SER A 274 19.32 -21.89 9.09
N LEU A 275 18.17 -21.45 9.63
CA LEU A 275 17.90 -20.03 9.91
C LEU A 275 18.92 -19.41 10.86
N ASP A 276 19.19 -20.03 12.02
CA ASP A 276 20.14 -19.52 13.02
C ASP A 276 21.52 -19.22 12.40
N ALA A 277 22.10 -20.23 11.74
CA ALA A 277 23.43 -20.15 11.16
C ALA A 277 23.49 -19.14 10.00
N LYS A 278 22.46 -19.07 9.16
CA LYS A 278 22.40 -18.12 8.05
C LYS A 278 22.17 -16.68 8.52
N ALA A 279 21.31 -16.45 9.50
CA ALA A 279 21.08 -15.13 10.05
C ALA A 279 22.37 -14.60 10.68
N ALA A 280 23.03 -15.43 11.50
CA ALA A 280 24.32 -15.09 12.10
C ALA A 280 25.41 -14.81 11.06
N ALA A 281 25.54 -15.66 10.04
CA ALA A 281 26.51 -15.46 8.96
C ALA A 281 26.23 -14.17 8.16
N SER A 282 24.96 -13.87 7.89
CA SER A 282 24.55 -12.66 7.15
C SER A 282 24.83 -11.40 7.94
N ALA A 283 24.49 -11.38 9.24
CA ALA A 283 24.81 -10.26 10.13
C ALA A 283 26.33 -10.04 10.24
N THR A 284 27.13 -11.11 10.37
CA THR A 284 28.59 -11.02 10.42
C THR A 284 29.18 -10.54 9.10
N ALA A 285 28.69 -11.01 7.95
CA ALA A 285 29.14 -10.56 6.63
C ALA A 285 28.83 -9.09 6.38
N ALA A 286 27.61 -8.66 6.66
CA ALA A 286 27.18 -7.27 6.49
C ALA A 286 27.92 -6.32 7.47
N ALA A 287 28.16 -6.74 8.72
CA ALA A 287 28.99 -5.97 9.65
C ALA A 287 30.45 -5.85 9.19
N ALA A 288 31.00 -6.88 8.55
CA ALA A 288 32.36 -6.82 7.98
C ALA A 288 32.46 -5.88 6.77
N GLN A 289 31.36 -5.69 6.01
CA GLN A 289 31.25 -4.68 4.95
C GLN A 289 31.25 -3.26 5.53
N GLY A 290 30.65 -3.08 6.72
CA GLY A 290 30.65 -1.83 7.47
C GLY A 290 29.52 -0.87 7.06
N TYR A 291 29.15 0.02 7.99
CA TYR A 291 27.99 0.90 7.86
C TYR A 291 28.01 1.76 6.59
N GLU A 292 29.13 2.45 6.30
CA GLU A 292 29.18 3.39 5.18
C GLU A 292 29.03 2.71 3.81
N ALA A 293 29.50 1.47 3.68
CA ALA A 293 29.35 0.70 2.45
C ALA A 293 27.89 0.24 2.26
N LEU A 294 27.24 -0.27 3.31
CA LEU A 294 25.81 -0.62 3.31
C LEU A 294 24.93 0.61 3.03
N ARG A 295 25.29 1.75 3.61
CA ARG A 295 24.63 3.03 3.38
C ARG A 295 24.79 3.49 1.93
N SER A 296 26.00 3.44 1.39
CA SER A 296 26.28 3.89 0.01
C SER A 296 25.54 3.06 -1.04
N GLU A 297 25.50 1.72 -0.89
CA GLU A 297 24.75 0.87 -1.83
C GLU A 297 23.24 1.11 -1.75
N HIS A 298 22.71 1.31 -0.55
CA HIS A 298 21.29 1.63 -0.30
C HIS A 298 20.90 2.95 -0.96
N VAL A 299 21.67 4.01 -0.72
CA VAL A 299 21.45 5.35 -1.29
C VAL A 299 21.50 5.30 -2.81
N ALA A 300 22.49 4.61 -3.39
CA ALA A 300 22.60 4.45 -4.83
C ALA A 300 21.39 3.71 -5.43
N ALA A 301 20.91 2.66 -4.77
CA ALA A 301 19.72 1.94 -5.20
C ALA A 301 18.45 2.81 -5.13
N TRP A 302 18.33 3.68 -4.12
CA TRP A 302 17.21 4.62 -4.02
C TRP A 302 17.24 5.67 -5.13
N HIS A 303 18.41 6.24 -5.43
CA HIS A 303 18.55 7.15 -6.56
C HIS A 303 18.09 6.50 -7.87
N ASN A 304 18.52 5.25 -8.14
CA ASN A 304 18.07 4.51 -9.34
C ASN A 304 16.55 4.28 -9.33
N LYS A 305 15.95 3.99 -8.17
CA LYS A 305 14.50 3.79 -8.04
C LYS A 305 13.72 5.07 -8.37
N TRP A 306 14.26 6.24 -8.01
CA TRP A 306 13.65 7.53 -8.32
C TRP A 306 13.72 7.89 -9.81
N GLU A 307 14.68 7.40 -10.58
CA GLU A 307 14.80 7.69 -12.02
C GLU A 307 13.54 7.32 -12.82
N THR A 308 12.85 6.24 -12.43
CA THR A 308 11.66 5.74 -13.14
C THR A 308 10.34 6.07 -12.46
N SER A 309 10.37 6.63 -11.25
CA SER A 309 9.16 6.85 -10.44
C SER A 309 8.98 8.27 -9.93
N ASP A 310 9.97 9.17 -10.00
CA ASP A 310 9.81 10.55 -9.52
C ASP A 310 8.76 11.32 -10.32
N ILE A 311 8.10 12.23 -9.62
CA ILE A 311 7.20 13.23 -10.17
C ILE A 311 7.68 14.59 -9.66
N GLU A 312 8.04 15.46 -10.58
CA GLU A 312 8.47 16.83 -10.29
C GLU A 312 7.30 17.80 -10.48
N ILE A 313 6.95 18.53 -9.44
CA ILE A 313 5.92 19.57 -9.43
C ILE A 313 6.61 20.91 -9.16
N ASP A 314 6.64 21.80 -10.15
CA ASP A 314 7.18 23.16 -9.98
C ASP A 314 6.07 24.12 -9.55
N GLY A 315 6.38 25.01 -8.61
CA GLY A 315 5.48 26.04 -8.09
C GLY A 315 4.76 25.70 -6.78
N ASP A 316 4.74 24.43 -6.36
CA ASP A 316 4.02 23.96 -5.16
C ASP A 316 4.83 22.93 -4.37
N ALA A 317 5.54 23.41 -3.33
CA ALA A 317 6.42 22.58 -2.51
C ALA A 317 5.65 21.57 -1.63
N GLU A 318 4.43 21.89 -1.21
CA GLU A 318 3.61 20.98 -0.38
C GLU A 318 3.10 19.80 -1.22
N ALA A 319 2.66 20.07 -2.45
CA ALA A 319 2.32 19.06 -3.44
C ALA A 319 3.53 18.18 -3.80
N GLN A 320 4.70 18.80 -4.04
CA GLN A 320 5.94 18.09 -4.32
C GLN A 320 6.37 17.14 -3.19
N GLN A 321 6.30 17.59 -1.94
CA GLN A 321 6.58 16.76 -0.77
C GLN A 321 5.57 15.61 -0.68
N GLY A 322 4.28 15.89 -0.85
CA GLY A 322 3.20 14.90 -0.78
C GLY A 322 3.37 13.78 -1.82
N ILE A 323 3.58 14.12 -3.10
CA ILE A 323 3.70 13.09 -4.14
C ILE A 323 4.93 12.20 -3.93
N ARG A 324 6.08 12.75 -3.52
CA ARG A 324 7.28 11.97 -3.23
C ARG A 324 7.11 11.10 -1.98
N PHE A 325 6.44 11.59 -0.95
CA PHE A 325 6.11 10.78 0.23
C PHE A 325 5.29 9.54 -0.12
N ASN A 326 4.27 9.72 -0.95
CA ASN A 326 3.41 8.63 -1.39
C ASN A 326 4.18 7.60 -2.25
N ILE A 327 4.99 8.06 -3.20
CA ILE A 327 5.79 7.18 -4.07
C ILE A 327 6.87 6.44 -3.28
N PHE A 328 7.52 7.12 -2.33
CA PHE A 328 8.51 6.54 -1.44
C PHE A 328 7.92 5.33 -0.69
N HIS A 329 6.80 5.53 0.01
CA HIS A 329 6.17 4.48 0.80
C HIS A 329 5.56 3.34 -0.05
N MET A 330 5.07 3.61 -1.26
CA MET A 330 4.69 2.57 -2.22
C MET A 330 5.89 1.66 -2.53
N ASN A 331 7.02 2.26 -2.91
CA ASN A 331 8.26 1.54 -3.23
C ASN A 331 8.88 0.82 -2.02
N GLN A 332 8.64 1.29 -0.79
CA GLN A 332 9.06 0.61 0.44
C GLN A 332 8.19 -0.58 0.80
N THR A 333 6.91 -0.55 0.45
CA THR A 333 5.97 -1.59 0.86
C THR A 333 6.03 -2.79 -0.07
N PHE A 334 6.24 -2.57 -1.38
CA PHE A 334 6.28 -3.66 -2.34
C PHE A 334 7.28 -3.39 -3.47
N THR A 335 8.20 -4.35 -3.65
CA THR A 335 9.25 -4.28 -4.69
C THR A 335 8.93 -5.15 -5.90
N GLY A 336 7.96 -6.06 -5.78
CA GLY A 336 7.58 -6.98 -6.86
C GLY A 336 8.48 -8.19 -7.05
N VAL A 337 9.48 -8.40 -6.19
CA VAL A 337 10.46 -9.50 -6.34
C VAL A 337 9.90 -10.85 -5.89
N ASP A 338 8.98 -10.86 -4.92
CA ASP A 338 8.37 -12.08 -4.38
C ASP A 338 6.89 -12.16 -4.77
N ASP A 339 6.55 -13.13 -5.62
CA ASP A 339 5.20 -13.34 -6.18
C ASP A 339 4.19 -13.94 -5.17
N ARG A 340 4.63 -14.17 -3.93
CA ARG A 340 3.79 -14.61 -2.80
C ARG A 340 3.32 -13.46 -1.93
N LEU A 341 3.83 -12.25 -2.17
CA LEU A 341 3.54 -11.06 -1.37
C LEU A 341 2.52 -10.15 -2.09
N ASN A 342 1.93 -9.25 -1.31
CA ASN A 342 1.00 -8.24 -1.78
C ASN A 342 1.11 -6.97 -0.92
N ILE A 343 0.23 -6.00 -1.13
CA ILE A 343 0.27 -4.67 -0.53
C ILE A 343 -0.85 -4.57 0.51
N GLY A 344 -0.47 -4.45 1.78
CA GLY A 344 -1.42 -4.19 2.86
C GLY A 344 -1.90 -2.73 2.88
N PRO A 345 -3.17 -2.44 3.27
CA PRO A 345 -3.69 -1.06 3.34
C PRO A 345 -2.81 -0.08 4.14
N LYS A 346 -2.16 -0.56 5.21
CA LYS A 346 -1.18 0.21 6.00
C LYS A 346 0.27 -0.26 5.88
N GLY A 347 0.55 -1.14 4.90
CA GLY A 347 1.89 -1.71 4.66
C GLY A 347 2.57 -2.20 5.94
N PHE A 348 3.81 -1.77 6.16
CA PHE A 348 4.61 -2.11 7.35
C PHE A 348 4.69 -0.96 8.35
N THR A 349 3.59 -0.20 8.49
CA THR A 349 3.59 1.04 9.29
C THR A 349 2.65 0.99 10.48
N GLY A 350 1.88 -0.09 10.65
CA GLY A 350 0.91 -0.25 11.73
C GLY A 350 0.14 -1.56 11.62
N GLU A 351 -0.74 -1.82 12.58
CA GLU A 351 -1.43 -3.11 12.70
C GLU A 351 -2.85 -3.11 12.11
N LYS A 352 -3.53 -1.95 12.07
CA LYS A 352 -4.91 -1.84 11.54
C LYS A 352 -4.98 -2.36 10.10
N TYR A 353 -6.05 -3.11 9.80
CA TYR A 353 -6.27 -3.92 8.59
C TYR A 353 -5.37 -5.16 8.42
N GLY A 354 -4.51 -5.45 9.41
CA GLY A 354 -3.77 -6.70 9.52
C GLY A 354 -2.72 -6.93 8.42
N GLY A 355 -2.30 -5.90 7.68
CA GLY A 355 -1.37 -6.04 6.56
C GLY A 355 -1.85 -6.98 5.44
N SER A 356 -3.15 -7.26 5.39
CA SER A 356 -3.77 -8.23 4.47
C SER A 356 -3.97 -7.68 3.07
N THR A 357 -4.24 -8.55 2.10
CA THR A 357 -4.60 -8.17 0.73
C THR A 357 -6.08 -7.81 0.59
N TYR A 358 -6.38 -6.72 -0.12
CA TYR A 358 -7.71 -6.22 -0.45
C TYR A 358 -7.86 -6.00 -1.97
N TRP A 359 -9.04 -5.60 -2.43
CA TRP A 359 -9.29 -5.19 -3.84
C TRP A 359 -8.52 -3.93 -4.25
N ASP A 360 -8.04 -3.16 -3.27
CA ASP A 360 -7.16 -2.00 -3.42
C ASP A 360 -5.99 -2.23 -4.38
N THR A 361 -5.41 -3.43 -4.32
CA THR A 361 -4.25 -3.80 -5.12
C THR A 361 -4.54 -3.68 -6.61
N GLU A 362 -5.60 -4.35 -7.09
CA GLU A 362 -5.92 -4.36 -8.50
C GLU A 362 -6.58 -3.05 -8.95
N ALA A 363 -7.35 -2.41 -8.07
CA ALA A 363 -8.09 -1.19 -8.41
C ALA A 363 -7.22 0.09 -8.41
N TYR A 364 -6.17 0.15 -7.58
CA TYR A 364 -5.38 1.38 -7.37
C TYR A 364 -3.86 1.16 -7.45
N CYS A 365 -3.33 0.09 -6.84
CA CYS A 365 -1.88 -0.11 -6.79
C CYS A 365 -1.28 -0.61 -8.12
N LEU A 366 -1.99 -1.49 -8.82
CA LEU A 366 -1.54 -2.09 -10.07
C LEU A 366 -1.19 -1.03 -11.15
N PRO A 367 -2.00 0.03 -11.40
CA PRO A 367 -1.63 1.11 -12.31
C PRO A 367 -0.26 1.76 -12.03
N PHE A 368 0.08 1.95 -10.75
CA PHE A 368 1.38 2.50 -10.36
C PHE A 368 2.52 1.57 -10.80
N TYR A 369 2.43 0.27 -10.51
CA TYR A 369 3.49 -0.69 -10.85
C TYR A 369 3.58 -0.98 -12.35
N LEU A 370 2.45 -0.93 -13.07
CA LEU A 370 2.44 -1.02 -14.53
C LEU A 370 3.27 0.09 -15.18
N ALA A 371 3.22 1.30 -14.62
CA ALA A 371 3.86 2.47 -15.19
C ALA A 371 5.26 2.76 -14.64
N THR A 372 5.62 2.29 -13.44
CA THR A 372 6.87 2.72 -12.77
C THR A 372 7.89 1.59 -12.52
N ALA A 373 7.48 0.33 -12.73
CA ALA A 373 8.32 -0.84 -12.49
C ALA A 373 8.42 -1.72 -13.75
N GLN A 374 9.33 -2.70 -13.72
CA GLN A 374 9.42 -3.70 -14.79
C GLN A 374 8.13 -4.53 -14.87
N PRO A 375 7.71 -4.99 -16.07
CA PRO A 375 6.42 -5.65 -16.28
C PRO A 375 6.19 -6.87 -15.37
N GLU A 376 7.25 -7.59 -15.00
CA GLU A 376 7.20 -8.75 -14.11
C GLU A 376 6.62 -8.40 -12.73
N VAL A 377 6.80 -7.17 -12.25
CA VAL A 377 6.27 -6.71 -10.95
C VAL A 377 4.74 -6.69 -10.98
N ALA A 378 4.16 -6.08 -12.02
CA ALA A 378 2.71 -6.06 -12.21
C ALA A 378 2.17 -7.47 -12.49
N LYS A 379 2.90 -8.27 -13.28
CA LYS A 379 2.54 -9.67 -13.54
C LYS A 379 2.48 -10.49 -12.25
N ASN A 380 3.41 -10.28 -11.32
CA ASN A 380 3.44 -10.97 -10.03
C ASN A 380 2.20 -10.68 -9.18
N LEU A 381 1.66 -9.46 -9.22
CA LEU A 381 0.38 -9.14 -8.56
C LEU A 381 -0.80 -9.91 -9.20
N CYS A 382 -0.80 -10.06 -10.53
CA CYS A 382 -1.81 -10.89 -11.20
C CYS A 382 -1.64 -12.39 -10.87
N LEU A 383 -0.41 -12.90 -10.87
CA LEU A 383 -0.08 -14.29 -10.53
C LEU A 383 -0.44 -14.62 -9.08
N TYR A 384 -0.29 -13.67 -8.16
CA TYR A 384 -0.72 -13.83 -6.77
C TYR A 384 -2.20 -14.24 -6.68
N ARG A 385 -3.08 -13.58 -7.45
CA ARG A 385 -4.52 -13.94 -7.50
C ARG A 385 -4.76 -15.27 -8.20
N TYR A 386 -4.03 -15.58 -9.27
CA TYR A 386 -4.14 -16.88 -9.93
C TYR A 386 -3.76 -18.04 -8.98
N LYS A 387 -2.67 -17.90 -8.21
CA LYS A 387 -2.24 -18.90 -7.21
C LYS A 387 -3.25 -19.11 -6.08
N GLN A 388 -4.19 -18.17 -5.90
CA GLN A 388 -5.25 -18.23 -4.90
C GLN A 388 -6.62 -18.63 -5.48
N LEU A 389 -6.71 -18.97 -6.78
CA LEU A 389 -7.96 -19.28 -7.45
C LEU A 389 -8.72 -20.44 -6.80
N ASP A 390 -8.03 -21.52 -6.42
CA ASP A 390 -8.66 -22.67 -5.75
C ASP A 390 -9.31 -22.26 -4.43
N LYS A 391 -8.68 -21.36 -3.66
CA LYS A 391 -9.26 -20.81 -2.43
C LYS A 391 -10.45 -19.89 -2.68
N ALA A 392 -10.42 -19.10 -3.76
CA ALA A 392 -11.59 -18.32 -4.18
C ALA A 392 -12.77 -19.23 -4.57
N ILE A 393 -12.51 -20.40 -5.17
CA ILE A 393 -13.53 -21.42 -5.46
C ILE A 393 -14.08 -22.03 -4.17
N GLU A 394 -13.21 -22.36 -3.21
CA GLU A 394 -13.62 -22.82 -1.87
C GLU A 394 -14.52 -21.80 -1.16
N ASN A 395 -14.17 -20.51 -1.21
CA ASN A 395 -14.96 -19.43 -0.62
C ASN A 395 -16.36 -19.35 -1.26
N ALA A 396 -16.46 -19.44 -2.59
CA ALA A 396 -17.74 -19.47 -3.28
C ALA A 396 -18.55 -20.73 -2.89
N GLY A 397 -17.90 -21.88 -2.78
CA GLY A 397 -18.53 -23.14 -2.34
C GLY A 397 -19.17 -23.05 -0.96
N LYS A 398 -18.53 -22.35 -0.01
CA LYS A 398 -19.09 -22.07 1.34
C LYS A 398 -20.41 -21.29 1.29
N LEU A 399 -20.63 -20.50 0.24
CA LEU A 399 -21.84 -19.71 0.02
C LEU A 399 -22.84 -20.37 -0.94
N GLY A 400 -22.58 -21.60 -1.37
CA GLY A 400 -23.49 -22.40 -2.18
C GLY A 400 -23.32 -22.26 -3.70
N PHE A 401 -22.23 -21.65 -4.17
CA PHE A 401 -21.89 -21.60 -5.59
C PHE A 401 -21.16 -22.89 -6.03
N THR A 402 -21.33 -23.29 -7.29
CA THR A 402 -20.83 -24.57 -7.82
C THR A 402 -20.02 -24.41 -9.09
N ASP A 403 -19.57 -25.53 -9.67
CA ASP A 403 -19.00 -25.61 -11.01
C ASP A 403 -17.74 -24.75 -11.24
N GLY A 404 -16.94 -24.55 -10.18
CA GLY A 404 -15.73 -23.75 -10.25
C GLY A 404 -15.97 -22.23 -10.27
N ALA A 405 -17.14 -21.77 -9.83
CA ALA A 405 -17.36 -20.37 -9.50
C ALA A 405 -16.33 -19.91 -8.45
N ALA A 406 -15.66 -18.79 -8.71
CA ALA A 406 -14.66 -18.22 -7.82
C ALA A 406 -15.18 -16.91 -7.22
N LEU A 407 -15.17 -16.81 -5.90
CA LEU A 407 -15.40 -15.57 -5.16
C LEU A 407 -14.12 -15.26 -4.40
N TYR A 408 -13.37 -14.30 -4.92
CA TYR A 408 -12.19 -13.83 -4.22
C TYR A 408 -12.60 -13.18 -2.89
N PRO A 409 -11.76 -13.30 -1.86
CA PRO A 409 -12.05 -12.76 -0.54
C PRO A 409 -11.96 -11.23 -0.53
N MET A 410 -12.69 -10.59 0.40
CA MET A 410 -12.48 -9.17 0.70
C MET A 410 -11.12 -8.94 1.36
N VAL A 411 -10.76 -9.82 2.31
CA VAL A 411 -9.51 -9.74 3.07
C VAL A 411 -8.81 -11.09 3.05
N THR A 412 -7.51 -11.12 2.70
CA THR A 412 -6.77 -12.39 2.69
C THR A 412 -5.26 -12.29 2.79
N MET A 413 -4.63 -13.39 3.20
CA MET A 413 -3.19 -13.67 3.06
C MET A 413 -2.89 -14.82 2.11
N ASN A 414 -3.80 -15.79 1.99
CA ASN A 414 -3.54 -17.06 1.29
C ASN A 414 -4.68 -17.44 0.31
N GLY A 415 -5.67 -16.56 0.12
CA GLY A 415 -6.86 -16.77 -0.70
C GLY A 415 -8.13 -17.09 0.10
N GLU A 416 -8.02 -17.51 1.36
CA GLU A 416 -9.20 -17.68 2.23
C GLU A 416 -9.73 -16.32 2.69
N GLU A 417 -11.05 -16.21 2.79
CA GLU A 417 -11.69 -15.03 3.38
C GLU A 417 -11.28 -14.86 4.84
N CYS A 418 -11.07 -13.62 5.25
CA CYS A 418 -10.73 -13.23 6.62
C CYS A 418 -11.72 -12.20 7.20
N HIS A 419 -12.51 -11.52 6.36
CA HIS A 419 -13.46 -10.52 6.81
C HIS A 419 -14.69 -11.12 7.53
N ASN A 420 -15.20 -10.46 8.57
CA ASN A 420 -16.19 -11.02 9.50
C ASN A 420 -17.49 -10.20 9.65
N GLU A 421 -17.83 -9.34 8.70
CA GLU A 421 -19.11 -8.60 8.65
C GLU A 421 -19.88 -8.97 7.38
N TRP A 422 -21.10 -9.50 7.51
CA TRP A 422 -21.82 -10.18 6.42
C TRP A 422 -22.14 -9.24 5.26
N GLU A 423 -22.40 -7.97 5.56
CA GLU A 423 -22.63 -6.88 4.60
C GLU A 423 -21.42 -6.61 3.68
N ILE A 424 -20.23 -7.05 4.08
CA ILE A 424 -18.99 -6.90 3.31
C ILE A 424 -18.51 -8.27 2.80
N THR A 425 -18.34 -9.21 3.73
CA THR A 425 -17.82 -10.56 3.47
C THR A 425 -18.62 -11.28 2.38
N PHE A 426 -19.95 -11.19 2.40
CA PHE A 426 -20.81 -11.91 1.46
C PHE A 426 -21.36 -11.03 0.35
N GLU A 427 -21.48 -9.73 0.59
CA GLU A 427 -22.28 -8.83 -0.26
C GLU A 427 -21.43 -7.81 -1.04
N GLU A 428 -20.20 -7.48 -0.61
CA GLU A 428 -19.28 -6.58 -1.33
C GLU A 428 -18.52 -7.29 -2.46
N ILE A 429 -19.30 -7.92 -3.34
CA ILE A 429 -18.81 -8.88 -4.34
C ILE A 429 -18.16 -8.20 -5.55
N HIS A 430 -18.23 -6.87 -5.65
CA HIS A 430 -17.61 -6.10 -6.72
C HIS A 430 -16.08 -6.24 -6.76
N ARG A 431 -15.45 -6.67 -5.67
CA ARG A 431 -14.04 -7.05 -5.61
C ARG A 431 -13.61 -8.07 -6.69
N ASN A 432 -14.51 -8.99 -7.07
CA ASN A 432 -14.26 -9.90 -8.20
C ASN A 432 -14.06 -9.14 -9.52
N ALA A 433 -14.78 -8.03 -9.70
CA ALA A 433 -14.62 -7.19 -10.87
C ALA A 433 -13.28 -6.45 -10.87
N ALA A 434 -12.78 -6.00 -9.72
CA ALA A 434 -11.47 -5.37 -9.64
C ALA A 434 -10.36 -6.34 -10.07
N ILE A 435 -10.46 -7.61 -9.69
CA ILE A 435 -9.51 -8.65 -10.09
C ILE A 435 -9.57 -8.94 -11.59
N ALA A 436 -10.78 -9.08 -12.15
CA ALA A 436 -10.95 -9.24 -13.59
C ALA A 436 -10.41 -8.01 -14.36
N TYR A 437 -10.67 -6.80 -13.84
CA TYR A 437 -10.14 -5.56 -14.40
C TYR A 437 -8.61 -5.49 -14.30
N GLY A 438 -8.00 -5.99 -13.23
CA GLY A 438 -6.54 -6.05 -13.11
C GLY A 438 -5.89 -6.93 -14.19
N VAL A 439 -6.49 -8.06 -14.55
CA VAL A 439 -6.02 -8.90 -15.68
C VAL A 439 -6.14 -8.11 -17.00
N PHE A 440 -7.26 -7.41 -17.21
CA PHE A 440 -7.46 -6.57 -18.40
C PHE A 440 -6.46 -5.40 -18.48
N ASP A 441 -6.26 -4.70 -17.37
CA ASP A 441 -5.37 -3.54 -17.28
C ASP A 441 -3.91 -3.96 -17.55
N TYR A 442 -3.48 -5.09 -16.97
CA TYR A 442 -2.19 -5.68 -17.24
C TYR A 442 -2.00 -5.96 -18.74
N ILE A 443 -2.95 -6.64 -19.38
CA ILE A 443 -2.83 -7.02 -20.80
C ILE A 443 -2.85 -5.78 -21.70
N ARG A 444 -3.77 -4.83 -21.51
CA ARG A 444 -3.84 -3.65 -22.39
C ARG A 444 -2.60 -2.77 -22.28
N HIS A 445 -2.00 -2.69 -21.08
CA HIS A 445 -0.80 -1.88 -20.82
C HIS A 445 0.46 -2.55 -21.38
N THR A 446 0.64 -3.85 -21.15
CA THR A 446 1.88 -4.57 -21.49
C THR A 446 1.85 -5.26 -22.86
N GLN A 447 0.66 -5.58 -23.37
CA GLN A 447 0.41 -6.50 -24.50
C GLN A 447 0.88 -7.94 -24.25
N ASP A 448 1.11 -8.34 -22.99
CA ASP A 448 1.38 -9.73 -22.64
C ASP A 448 0.07 -10.54 -22.57
N TRP A 449 -0.53 -10.78 -23.74
CA TRP A 449 -1.67 -11.68 -23.88
C TRP A 449 -1.34 -13.14 -23.52
N GLY A 450 -0.05 -13.52 -23.50
CA GLY A 450 0.41 -14.84 -23.07
C GLY A 450 -0.03 -15.18 -21.64
N TYR A 451 -0.20 -14.16 -20.80
CA TYR A 451 -0.72 -14.34 -19.44
C TYR A 451 -2.11 -15.02 -19.39
N LEU A 452 -2.95 -14.86 -20.41
CA LEU A 452 -4.23 -15.59 -20.48
C LEU A 452 -4.03 -17.10 -20.45
N ALA A 453 -3.01 -17.61 -21.15
CA ALA A 453 -2.68 -19.03 -21.20
C ALA A 453 -1.99 -19.52 -19.92
N GLU A 454 -1.26 -18.65 -19.21
CA GLU A 454 -0.56 -18.98 -17.97
C GLU A 454 -1.49 -19.09 -16.76
N GLY A 455 -2.55 -18.29 -16.72
CA GLY A 455 -3.52 -18.32 -15.62
C GLY A 455 -4.62 -17.27 -15.69
N GLY A 456 -4.44 -16.18 -16.46
CA GLY A 456 -5.41 -15.10 -16.55
C GLY A 456 -6.81 -15.55 -17.01
N PHE A 457 -6.88 -16.49 -17.97
CA PHE A 457 -8.18 -16.99 -18.42
C PHE A 457 -8.88 -17.88 -17.39
N GLU A 458 -8.14 -18.64 -16.58
CA GLU A 458 -8.74 -19.45 -15.51
C GLU A 458 -9.36 -18.56 -14.43
N VAL A 459 -8.69 -17.45 -14.09
CA VAL A 459 -9.23 -16.43 -13.16
C VAL A 459 -10.54 -15.85 -13.70
N LEU A 460 -10.54 -15.42 -14.96
CA LEU A 460 -11.73 -14.87 -15.62
C LEU A 460 -12.88 -15.88 -15.71
N LEU A 461 -12.56 -17.12 -16.03
CA LEU A 461 -13.53 -18.21 -16.08
C LEU A 461 -14.20 -18.43 -14.72
N GLY A 462 -13.42 -18.52 -13.64
CA GLY A 462 -13.95 -18.70 -12.29
C GLY A 462 -14.85 -17.54 -11.87
N ILE A 463 -14.43 -16.30 -12.11
CA ILE A 463 -15.21 -15.09 -11.80
C ILE A 463 -16.50 -15.04 -12.64
N SER A 464 -16.44 -15.34 -13.94
CA SER A 464 -17.60 -15.37 -14.83
C SER A 464 -18.63 -16.41 -14.43
N ARG A 465 -18.17 -17.58 -13.99
CA ARG A 465 -19.03 -18.63 -13.41
C ARG A 465 -19.75 -18.13 -12.17
N PHE A 466 -19.05 -17.45 -11.27
CA PHE A 466 -19.66 -16.80 -10.10
C PHE A 466 -20.74 -15.80 -10.52
N TRP A 467 -20.43 -14.85 -11.41
CA TRP A 467 -21.41 -13.86 -11.87
C TRP A 467 -22.66 -14.51 -12.48
N SER A 468 -22.47 -15.55 -13.29
CA SER A 468 -23.58 -16.26 -13.95
C SER A 468 -24.52 -16.97 -12.97
N GLN A 469 -24.05 -17.29 -11.76
CA GLN A 469 -24.83 -17.94 -10.71
C GLN A 469 -25.39 -16.93 -9.70
N ARG A 470 -24.74 -15.77 -9.54
CA ARG A 470 -25.10 -14.73 -8.58
C ARG A 470 -26.30 -13.88 -9.00
N VAL A 471 -26.56 -13.77 -10.30
CA VAL A 471 -27.68 -13.02 -10.88
C VAL A 471 -29.00 -13.78 -10.79
N ASN A 472 -30.11 -13.05 -10.77
CA ASN A 472 -31.46 -13.61 -10.77
C ASN A 472 -32.24 -13.12 -11.99
N TRP A 473 -33.02 -13.99 -12.63
CA TRP A 473 -33.98 -13.54 -13.65
C TRP A 473 -35.23 -12.94 -12.98
N SER A 474 -35.50 -11.66 -13.22
CA SER A 474 -36.73 -10.99 -12.78
C SER A 474 -37.79 -11.08 -13.86
N ALA A 475 -38.88 -11.81 -13.58
CA ALA A 475 -40.02 -11.88 -14.49
C ALA A 475 -40.73 -10.52 -14.66
N GLU A 476 -40.72 -9.68 -13.63
CA GLU A 476 -41.36 -8.35 -13.66
C GLU A 476 -40.56 -7.35 -14.52
N LYS A 477 -39.22 -7.37 -14.41
CA LYS A 477 -38.35 -6.49 -15.19
C LYS A 477 -37.96 -7.08 -16.55
N GLU A 478 -38.29 -8.35 -16.79
CA GLU A 478 -37.83 -9.15 -17.94
C GLU A 478 -36.31 -9.03 -18.16
N ALA A 479 -35.56 -9.05 -17.07
CA ALA A 479 -34.13 -8.76 -17.04
C ALA A 479 -33.42 -9.53 -15.91
N TYR A 480 -32.11 -9.74 -16.06
CA TYR A 480 -31.26 -10.18 -14.97
C TYR A 480 -31.02 -9.05 -13.98
N VAL A 481 -31.22 -9.34 -12.70
CA VAL A 481 -31.01 -8.43 -11.56
C VAL A 481 -29.99 -9.03 -10.61
N MET A 482 -29.41 -8.19 -9.76
CA MET A 482 -28.53 -8.64 -8.67
C MET A 482 -29.05 -8.09 -7.35
N LEU A 483 -29.42 -9.00 -6.44
CA LEU A 483 -30.09 -8.65 -5.19
C LEU A 483 -29.16 -8.84 -4.00
N GLY A 484 -29.32 -8.04 -2.94
CA GLY A 484 -28.57 -8.15 -1.68
C GLY A 484 -27.06 -8.02 -1.86
N VAL A 485 -26.60 -6.85 -2.29
CA VAL A 485 -25.19 -6.52 -2.51
C VAL A 485 -24.80 -5.27 -1.73
N THR A 486 -23.49 -5.08 -1.57
CA THR A 486 -22.86 -3.83 -1.15
C THR A 486 -21.93 -3.39 -2.29
N GLY A 487 -22.07 -2.14 -2.74
CA GLY A 487 -21.15 -1.56 -3.73
C GLY A 487 -19.87 -1.04 -3.07
N PRO A 488 -18.96 -0.41 -3.83
CA PRO A 488 -17.85 0.35 -3.26
C PRO A 488 -18.30 1.36 -2.21
N ASN A 489 -19.49 1.93 -2.35
CA ASN A 489 -20.10 2.72 -1.29
C ASN A 489 -20.63 1.81 -0.17
N GLU A 490 -19.78 1.53 0.81
CA GLU A 490 -20.12 0.72 1.99
C GLU A 490 -21.19 1.35 2.90
N TYR A 491 -21.61 2.60 2.66
CA TYR A 491 -22.77 3.22 3.32
C TYR A 491 -24.11 2.82 2.70
N GLU A 492 -24.10 1.82 1.82
CA GLU A 492 -25.29 1.18 1.26
C GLU A 492 -25.11 -0.34 1.36
N ASN A 493 -25.81 -0.96 2.32
CA ASN A 493 -25.71 -2.40 2.54
C ASN A 493 -27.02 -3.11 2.18
N ASN A 494 -26.90 -4.37 1.73
CA ASN A 494 -28.03 -5.21 1.34
C ASN A 494 -28.97 -4.55 0.31
N ILE A 495 -28.38 -3.75 -0.59
CA ILE A 495 -29.09 -3.05 -1.65
C ILE A 495 -29.30 -3.95 -2.87
N ASN A 496 -30.14 -3.50 -3.80
CA ASN A 496 -30.44 -4.23 -5.04
C ASN A 496 -30.00 -3.43 -6.25
N ASN A 497 -29.45 -4.14 -7.24
CA ASN A 497 -29.05 -3.61 -8.53
C ASN A 497 -28.05 -2.46 -8.42
N ASN A 498 -27.01 -2.62 -7.60
CA ASN A 498 -25.91 -1.67 -7.58
C ASN A 498 -25.35 -1.53 -9.01
N TRP A 499 -25.40 -0.32 -9.59
CA TRP A 499 -25.09 -0.14 -11.01
C TRP A 499 -23.66 -0.56 -11.35
N TYR A 500 -22.69 -0.19 -10.52
CA TYR A 500 -21.30 -0.55 -10.71
C TYR A 500 -21.11 -2.07 -10.74
N THR A 501 -21.66 -2.77 -9.75
CA THR A 501 -21.59 -4.24 -9.64
C THR A 501 -22.25 -4.93 -10.83
N ASN A 502 -23.46 -4.50 -11.21
CA ASN A 502 -24.17 -5.06 -12.37
C ASN A 502 -23.37 -4.86 -13.66
N ARG A 503 -22.87 -3.62 -13.90
CA ARG A 503 -22.16 -3.26 -15.12
C ARG A 503 -20.85 -4.01 -15.24
N MET A 504 -20.10 -4.10 -14.14
CA MET A 504 -18.83 -4.81 -14.12
C MET A 504 -18.99 -6.33 -14.21
N ALA A 505 -20.08 -6.90 -13.66
CA ALA A 505 -20.39 -8.32 -13.85
C ALA A 505 -20.62 -8.63 -15.34
N ALA A 506 -21.45 -7.83 -16.02
CA ALA A 506 -21.68 -7.99 -17.46
C ALA A 506 -20.39 -7.76 -18.28
N TRP A 507 -19.60 -6.73 -17.94
CA TRP A 507 -18.31 -6.45 -18.57
C TRP A 507 -17.32 -7.63 -18.43
N THR A 508 -17.28 -8.26 -17.25
CA THR A 508 -16.40 -9.41 -17.02
C THR A 508 -16.79 -10.59 -17.92
N LEU A 509 -18.10 -10.83 -18.09
CA LEU A 509 -18.59 -11.86 -19.02
C LEU A 509 -18.22 -11.51 -20.48
N GLU A 510 -18.44 -10.26 -20.91
CA GLU A 510 -18.06 -9.76 -22.24
C GLU A 510 -16.58 -10.05 -22.52
N TRP A 511 -15.70 -9.63 -21.61
CA TRP A 511 -14.27 -9.75 -21.80
C TRP A 511 -13.75 -11.18 -21.66
N THR A 512 -14.40 -12.03 -20.86
CA THR A 512 -14.07 -13.47 -20.78
C THR A 512 -14.33 -14.17 -22.13
N LEU A 513 -15.41 -13.80 -22.83
CA LEU A 513 -15.70 -14.33 -24.16
C LEU A 513 -14.65 -13.87 -25.19
N GLU A 514 -14.21 -12.62 -25.09
CA GLU A 514 -13.13 -12.08 -25.92
C GLU A 514 -11.79 -12.79 -25.67
N ALA A 515 -11.39 -12.94 -24.40
CA ALA A 515 -10.19 -13.65 -23.98
C ALA A 515 -10.20 -15.12 -24.46
N HIS A 516 -11.35 -15.80 -24.39
CA HIS A 516 -11.51 -17.14 -24.95
C HIS A 516 -11.27 -17.15 -26.47
N ASN A 517 -11.84 -16.19 -27.21
CA ASN A 517 -11.66 -16.11 -28.66
C ASN A 517 -10.19 -15.86 -29.02
N TRP A 518 -9.51 -14.98 -28.29
CA TRP A 518 -8.08 -14.76 -28.46
C TRP A 518 -7.28 -16.05 -28.25
N LEU A 519 -7.54 -16.79 -27.16
CA LEU A 519 -6.88 -18.08 -26.90
C LEU A 519 -7.17 -19.12 -27.98
N LYS A 520 -8.40 -19.16 -28.50
CA LYS A 520 -8.78 -20.08 -29.58
C LYS A 520 -7.98 -19.81 -30.86
N GLU A 521 -7.73 -18.54 -31.15
CA GLU A 521 -7.00 -18.11 -32.36
C GLU A 521 -5.48 -18.20 -32.19
N ASN A 522 -4.96 -17.93 -31.00
CA ASN A 522 -3.52 -17.71 -30.77
C ASN A 522 -2.85 -18.78 -29.89
N ALA A 523 -3.60 -19.55 -29.08
CA ALA A 523 -3.07 -20.49 -28.09
C ALA A 523 -3.99 -21.71 -27.88
N ALA A 524 -4.43 -22.35 -28.97
CA ALA A 524 -5.42 -23.42 -28.95
C ALA A 524 -5.06 -24.62 -28.05
N ASP A 525 -3.76 -24.98 -27.97
CA ASP A 525 -3.29 -26.07 -27.11
C ASP A 525 -3.46 -25.73 -25.62
N ALA A 526 -3.14 -24.49 -25.23
CA ALA A 526 -3.36 -24.01 -23.86
C ALA A 526 -4.85 -23.95 -23.54
N LEU A 527 -5.67 -23.44 -24.46
CA LEU A 527 -7.13 -23.45 -24.30
C LEU A 527 -7.68 -24.86 -24.11
N SER A 528 -7.19 -25.84 -24.86
CA SER A 528 -7.59 -27.25 -24.73
C SER A 528 -7.22 -27.81 -23.35
N ALA A 529 -6.02 -27.49 -22.84
CA ALA A 529 -5.59 -27.86 -21.50
C ALA A 529 -6.46 -27.21 -20.41
N ILE A 530 -6.73 -25.91 -20.51
CA ILE A 530 -7.60 -25.19 -19.58
C ILE A 530 -9.03 -25.74 -19.61
N THR A 531 -9.57 -25.98 -20.80
CA THR A 531 -10.92 -26.55 -20.99
C THR A 531 -11.03 -27.90 -20.31
N SER A 532 -10.01 -28.75 -20.45
CA SER A 532 -9.95 -30.06 -19.80
C SER A 532 -9.81 -29.96 -18.28
N LYS A 533 -8.96 -29.04 -17.79
CA LYS A 533 -8.73 -28.81 -16.35
C LYS A 533 -9.98 -28.28 -15.64
N THR A 534 -10.68 -27.34 -16.27
CA THR A 534 -11.80 -26.60 -15.68
C THR A 534 -13.18 -27.15 -16.04
N ALA A 535 -13.21 -28.22 -16.87
CA ALA A 535 -14.41 -28.81 -17.44
C ALA A 535 -15.33 -27.77 -18.13
N LEU A 536 -14.73 -26.80 -18.83
CA LEU A 536 -15.45 -25.73 -19.52
C LEU A 536 -16.39 -26.32 -20.60
N ASN A 537 -17.68 -26.03 -20.48
CA ASN A 537 -18.67 -26.29 -21.52
C ASN A 537 -19.04 -24.98 -22.22
N ALA A 538 -18.17 -24.56 -23.14
CA ALA A 538 -18.28 -23.28 -23.85
C ALA A 538 -19.65 -23.08 -24.50
N ASP A 539 -20.23 -24.12 -25.12
CA ASP A 539 -21.54 -24.01 -25.79
C ASP A 539 -22.66 -23.59 -24.84
N THR A 540 -22.74 -24.24 -23.66
CA THR A 540 -23.81 -23.96 -22.69
C THR A 540 -23.53 -22.75 -21.82
N GLU A 541 -22.28 -22.60 -21.37
CA GLU A 541 -21.89 -21.52 -20.47
C GLU A 541 -21.95 -20.17 -21.21
N PHE A 542 -21.39 -20.10 -22.42
CA PHE A 542 -21.34 -18.83 -23.15
C PHE A 542 -22.71 -18.40 -23.68
N ALA A 543 -23.60 -19.34 -24.01
CA ALA A 543 -24.98 -19.01 -24.35
C ALA A 543 -25.70 -18.35 -23.17
N LYS A 544 -25.53 -18.89 -21.96
CA LYS A 544 -26.09 -18.29 -20.72
C LYS A 544 -25.47 -16.93 -20.44
N TRP A 545 -24.14 -16.80 -20.54
CA TRP A 545 -23.46 -15.52 -20.29
C TRP A 545 -23.87 -14.45 -21.29
N SER A 546 -24.00 -14.81 -22.56
CA SER A 546 -24.51 -13.90 -23.60
C SER A 546 -25.95 -13.42 -23.32
N ASP A 547 -26.82 -14.31 -22.81
CA ASP A 547 -28.17 -13.92 -22.40
C ASP A 547 -28.17 -12.98 -21.20
N ILE A 548 -27.26 -13.19 -20.23
CA ILE A 548 -27.06 -12.30 -19.09
C ILE A 548 -26.57 -10.93 -19.54
N ILE A 549 -25.54 -10.86 -20.39
CA ILE A 549 -25.00 -9.62 -20.93
C ILE A 549 -26.11 -8.81 -21.62
N ALA A 550 -26.88 -9.46 -22.51
CA ALA A 550 -27.90 -8.80 -23.30
C ALA A 550 -29.10 -8.28 -22.48
N LYS A 551 -29.34 -8.86 -21.30
CA LYS A 551 -30.53 -8.59 -20.50
C LYS A 551 -30.21 -8.17 -19.06
N MET A 552 -28.99 -7.71 -18.78
CA MET A 552 -28.65 -7.18 -17.46
C MET A 552 -29.43 -5.87 -17.22
N TYR A 553 -30.03 -5.75 -16.04
CA TYR A 553 -30.72 -4.55 -15.63
C TYR A 553 -29.75 -3.50 -15.07
N TYR A 554 -29.87 -2.27 -15.56
CA TYR A 554 -29.14 -1.10 -15.08
C TYR A 554 -30.14 -0.03 -14.64
N PRO A 555 -30.21 0.31 -13.33
CA PRO A 555 -31.16 1.31 -12.87
C PRO A 555 -30.73 2.69 -13.37
N LYS A 556 -31.70 3.49 -13.84
CA LYS A 556 -31.47 4.81 -14.41
C LYS A 556 -32.63 5.76 -14.13
N SER A 557 -32.35 7.05 -14.14
CA SER A 557 -33.34 8.12 -14.08
C SER A 557 -33.37 8.88 -15.39
N GLU A 558 -34.37 8.62 -16.22
CA GLU A 558 -34.58 9.34 -17.50
C GLU A 558 -34.76 10.85 -17.29
N LYS A 559 -35.41 11.24 -16.18
CA LYS A 559 -35.64 12.65 -15.84
C LYS A 559 -34.33 13.40 -15.58
N LEU A 560 -33.37 12.74 -14.93
CA LEU A 560 -32.09 13.33 -14.55
C LEU A 560 -30.99 13.04 -15.58
N GLY A 561 -31.18 12.06 -16.46
CA GLY A 561 -30.17 11.63 -17.43
C GLY A 561 -28.95 10.97 -16.80
N VAL A 562 -29.13 10.32 -15.64
CA VAL A 562 -28.07 9.65 -14.86
C VAL A 562 -28.41 8.18 -14.62
N VAL A 563 -27.38 7.35 -14.44
CA VAL A 563 -27.55 6.00 -13.89
C VAL A 563 -27.75 6.12 -12.38
N LEU A 564 -28.51 5.22 -11.78
CA LEU A 564 -28.74 5.23 -10.34
C LEU A 564 -27.76 4.29 -9.66
N GLN A 565 -27.18 4.68 -8.53
CA GLN A 565 -26.27 3.82 -7.77
C GLN A 565 -26.96 2.50 -7.40
N GLN A 566 -28.26 2.52 -7.07
CA GLN A 566 -29.08 1.34 -6.82
C GLN A 566 -30.58 1.62 -7.03
N ASP A 567 -31.41 0.58 -7.05
CA ASP A 567 -32.87 0.75 -6.99
C ASP A 567 -33.28 1.48 -5.69
N GLY A 568 -34.17 2.47 -5.80
CA GLY A 568 -34.65 3.27 -4.65
C GLY A 568 -33.73 4.43 -4.22
N PHE A 569 -32.58 4.65 -4.88
CA PHE A 569 -31.64 5.72 -4.48
C PHE A 569 -32.28 7.13 -4.45
N LEU A 570 -33.22 7.41 -5.37
CA LEU A 570 -33.90 8.71 -5.45
C LEU A 570 -35.01 8.91 -4.39
N ASP A 571 -35.39 7.86 -3.66
CA ASP A 571 -36.40 7.95 -2.59
C ASP A 571 -35.81 8.51 -1.29
N LYS A 572 -34.48 8.55 -1.19
CA LYS A 572 -33.74 9.13 -0.06
C LYS A 572 -33.88 10.66 -0.05
N GLU A 573 -33.62 11.27 1.10
CA GLU A 573 -33.56 12.72 1.21
C GLU A 573 -32.38 13.26 0.38
N GLN A 574 -32.69 14.05 -0.65
CA GLN A 574 -31.70 14.50 -1.63
C GLN A 574 -30.88 15.69 -1.10
N LEU A 575 -29.95 15.40 -0.20
CA LEU A 575 -28.96 16.33 0.38
C LEU A 575 -27.62 16.27 -0.36
N THR A 576 -26.76 17.23 -0.05
CA THR A 576 -25.35 17.32 -0.44
C THR A 576 -24.46 17.31 0.81
N ALA A 577 -23.18 16.95 0.66
CA ALA A 577 -22.22 16.90 1.75
C ALA A 577 -22.01 18.27 2.42
N ASP A 578 -22.29 19.36 1.70
CA ASP A 578 -22.25 20.73 2.22
C ASP A 578 -23.44 21.06 3.14
N ASP A 579 -24.52 20.26 3.11
CA ASP A 579 -25.65 20.38 4.04
C ASP A 579 -25.32 19.80 5.43
N LEU A 580 -24.22 19.05 5.56
CA LEU A 580 -23.74 18.52 6.84
C LEU A 580 -22.94 19.57 7.61
N SER A 581 -23.23 19.67 8.91
CA SER A 581 -22.38 20.47 9.79
C SER A 581 -21.01 19.81 9.97
N LEU A 582 -19.96 20.62 10.18
CA LEU A 582 -18.62 20.09 10.43
C LEU A 582 -18.54 19.24 11.71
N ASP A 583 -19.39 19.50 12.70
CA ASP A 583 -19.45 18.74 13.96
C ASP A 583 -20.10 17.36 13.80
N GLU A 584 -20.73 17.08 12.66
CA GLU A 584 -21.27 15.77 12.31
C GLU A 584 -20.33 14.93 11.44
N ARG A 585 -19.18 15.50 11.02
CA ARG A 585 -18.22 14.84 10.12
C ARG A 585 -16.94 14.42 10.89
N PRO A 586 -16.41 13.21 10.65
CA PRO A 586 -16.91 12.19 9.72
C PRO A 586 -18.14 11.44 10.27
N ILE A 587 -19.11 11.15 9.41
CA ILE A 587 -20.40 10.57 9.84
C ILE A 587 -20.23 9.17 10.43
N ASN A 588 -19.21 8.40 10.05
CA ASN A 588 -18.89 7.12 10.70
C ASN A 588 -18.56 7.21 12.20
N GLN A 589 -18.15 8.38 12.70
CA GLN A 589 -17.81 8.60 14.11
C GLN A 589 -18.95 9.28 14.89
N HIS A 590 -19.86 9.99 14.20
CA HIS A 590 -20.87 10.82 14.83
C HIS A 590 -22.32 10.32 14.67
N TRP A 591 -22.58 9.48 13.67
CA TRP A 591 -23.93 8.97 13.38
C TRP A 591 -24.07 7.49 13.74
N SER A 592 -25.30 7.09 14.06
CA SER A 592 -25.63 5.66 14.13
C SER A 592 -25.63 5.06 12.73
N TRP A 593 -25.22 3.79 12.62
CA TRP A 593 -25.09 3.10 11.33
C TRP A 593 -26.38 3.14 10.50
N ASP A 594 -27.56 2.98 11.13
CA ASP A 594 -28.86 3.06 10.44
C ASP A 594 -29.13 4.43 9.81
N ARG A 595 -28.61 5.52 10.41
CA ARG A 595 -28.74 6.88 9.89
C ARG A 595 -27.88 7.06 8.65
N ILE A 596 -26.66 6.53 8.69
CA ILE A 596 -25.75 6.48 7.54
C ILE A 596 -26.43 5.73 6.38
N LEU A 597 -26.87 4.49 6.61
CA LEU A 597 -27.43 3.61 5.57
C LEU A 597 -28.68 4.17 4.88
N ARG A 598 -29.59 4.81 5.62
CA ARG A 598 -30.80 5.40 5.00
C ARG A 598 -30.55 6.77 4.37
N SER A 599 -29.41 7.40 4.63
CA SER A 599 -29.06 8.71 4.06
C SER A 599 -28.64 8.58 2.59
N ILE A 600 -28.48 9.73 1.92
CA ILE A 600 -27.98 9.82 0.54
C ILE A 600 -26.44 9.85 0.47
N PHE A 601 -25.76 9.94 1.62
CA PHE A 601 -24.33 10.20 1.66
C PHE A 601 -23.52 8.99 1.22
N ILE A 602 -22.51 9.26 0.39
CA ILE A 602 -21.70 8.25 -0.26
C ILE A 602 -20.31 8.24 0.39
N LYS A 603 -19.86 7.09 0.89
CA LYS A 603 -18.53 6.94 1.51
C LYS A 603 -17.41 7.26 0.52
N GLN A 604 -17.49 6.66 -0.68
CA GLN A 604 -16.47 6.71 -1.73
C GLN A 604 -17.04 6.51 -3.13
N ALA A 605 -16.22 6.67 -4.18
CA ALA A 605 -16.65 6.47 -5.55
C ALA A 605 -17.30 5.08 -5.77
N ASP A 606 -18.53 5.07 -6.31
CA ASP A 606 -19.28 3.85 -6.64
C ASP A 606 -19.68 3.86 -8.12
N VAL A 607 -20.70 4.63 -8.51
CA VAL A 607 -21.00 4.90 -9.93
C VAL A 607 -19.78 5.54 -10.63
N LEU A 608 -19.12 6.48 -9.94
CA LEU A 608 -17.91 7.11 -10.46
C LEU A 608 -16.73 6.13 -10.55
N GLN A 609 -16.66 5.10 -9.72
CA GLN A 609 -15.65 4.03 -9.87
C GLN A 609 -15.85 3.29 -11.19
N GLY A 610 -17.09 2.98 -11.56
CA GLY A 610 -17.40 2.32 -12.83
C GLY A 610 -17.06 3.16 -14.04
N TYR A 611 -17.35 4.46 -14.01
CA TYR A 611 -16.95 5.37 -15.08
C TYR A 611 -15.43 5.52 -15.19
N TYR A 612 -14.69 5.44 -14.08
CA TYR A 612 -13.23 5.41 -14.10
C TYR A 612 -12.69 4.13 -14.75
N PHE A 613 -13.11 2.95 -14.30
CA PHE A 613 -12.68 1.66 -14.87
C PHE A 613 -13.02 1.55 -16.36
N LEU A 614 -14.25 1.90 -16.72
CA LEU A 614 -14.77 1.75 -18.07
C LEU A 614 -14.73 3.07 -18.85
N ASN A 615 -13.79 3.95 -18.54
CA ASN A 615 -13.66 5.28 -19.17
C ASN A 615 -13.48 5.24 -20.70
N HIS A 616 -13.15 4.08 -21.28
CA HIS A 616 -13.02 3.85 -22.71
C HIS A 616 -14.36 3.56 -23.39
N LEU A 617 -15.42 3.29 -22.63
CA LEU A 617 -16.75 2.93 -23.14
C LEU A 617 -17.78 4.05 -23.04
N TYR A 618 -17.49 5.11 -22.28
CA TYR A 618 -18.46 6.17 -22.01
C TYR A 618 -17.98 7.52 -22.52
N GLU A 619 -18.93 8.27 -23.07
CA GLU A 619 -18.72 9.64 -23.54
C GLU A 619 -18.57 10.61 -22.36
N GLU A 620 -17.75 11.64 -22.56
CA GLU A 620 -17.42 12.63 -21.53
C GLU A 620 -18.67 13.31 -20.94
N GLU A 621 -19.65 13.64 -21.78
CA GLU A 621 -20.92 14.26 -21.34
C GLU A 621 -21.72 13.36 -20.38
N GLU A 622 -21.67 12.04 -20.54
CA GLU A 622 -22.33 11.12 -19.62
C GLU A 622 -21.59 11.03 -18.29
N VAL A 623 -20.26 10.95 -18.35
CA VAL A 623 -19.40 10.99 -17.15
C VAL A 623 -19.66 12.27 -16.36
N LYS A 624 -19.68 13.42 -17.05
CA LYS A 624 -19.93 14.73 -16.48
C LYS A 624 -21.28 14.81 -15.76
N ARG A 625 -22.37 14.36 -16.38
CA ARG A 625 -23.71 14.37 -15.75
C ARG A 625 -23.76 13.54 -14.47
N ASN A 626 -23.11 12.37 -14.47
CA ASN A 626 -23.07 11.52 -13.28
C ASN A 626 -22.14 12.11 -12.21
N PHE A 627 -21.01 12.69 -12.61
CA PHE A 627 -20.11 13.41 -11.70
C PHE A 627 -20.84 14.55 -10.98
N ASP A 628 -21.51 15.42 -11.74
CA ASP A 628 -22.30 16.55 -11.21
C ASP A 628 -23.40 16.09 -10.23
N PHE A 629 -23.90 14.86 -10.39
CA PHE A 629 -24.94 14.30 -9.51
C PHE A 629 -24.37 13.64 -8.25
N TYR A 630 -23.28 12.88 -8.36
CA TYR A 630 -22.75 12.05 -7.28
C TYR A 630 -21.70 12.73 -6.44
N GLU A 631 -20.79 13.52 -7.02
CA GLU A 631 -19.70 14.14 -6.25
C GLU A 631 -20.22 15.01 -5.09
N PRO A 632 -21.26 15.85 -5.26
CA PRO A 632 -21.79 16.63 -4.15
C PRO A 632 -22.43 15.79 -3.03
N LYS A 633 -22.69 14.50 -3.24
CA LYS A 633 -23.25 13.57 -2.23
C LYS A 633 -22.16 12.77 -1.51
N THR A 634 -20.91 12.84 -1.97
CA THR A 634 -19.81 12.03 -1.45
C THR A 634 -19.12 12.74 -0.30
N VAL A 635 -18.97 12.04 0.84
CA VAL A 635 -18.33 12.59 2.04
C VAL A 635 -16.82 12.36 2.09
N HIS A 636 -16.31 11.46 1.23
CA HIS A 636 -14.91 11.07 1.12
C HIS A 636 -14.32 10.47 2.40
N GLU A 637 -15.09 9.62 3.08
CA GLU A 637 -14.69 8.94 4.33
C GLU A 637 -13.94 7.61 4.07
N SER A 638 -13.39 7.49 2.87
CA SER A 638 -12.40 6.49 2.48
C SER A 638 -11.25 7.21 1.78
N SER A 639 -10.02 6.84 2.11
CA SER A 639 -8.81 7.36 1.49
C SER A 639 -8.76 7.07 -0.02
N LEU A 640 -9.46 6.03 -0.49
CA LEU A 640 -9.56 5.66 -1.90
C LEU A 640 -10.50 6.57 -2.72
N SER A 641 -11.32 7.42 -2.09
CA SER A 641 -12.32 8.21 -2.80
C SER A 641 -11.77 9.38 -3.62
N PRO A 642 -10.88 10.25 -3.07
CA PRO A 642 -10.55 11.50 -3.73
C PRO A 642 -9.82 11.31 -5.06
N CYS A 643 -8.98 10.27 -5.21
CA CYS A 643 -8.19 10.09 -6.42
C CYS A 643 -9.04 9.86 -7.67
N VAL A 644 -10.06 9.01 -7.58
CA VAL A 644 -11.01 8.77 -8.69
C VAL A 644 -11.74 10.05 -9.06
N HIS A 645 -12.11 10.85 -8.07
CA HIS A 645 -12.78 12.13 -8.32
C HIS A 645 -11.83 13.15 -8.93
N ALA A 646 -10.55 13.19 -8.53
CA ALA A 646 -9.55 14.04 -9.14
C ALA A 646 -9.34 13.70 -10.62
N ILE A 647 -9.23 12.41 -10.95
CA ILE A 647 -9.06 11.92 -12.32
C ILE A 647 -10.27 12.28 -13.19
N LEU A 648 -11.48 11.97 -12.72
CA LEU A 648 -12.70 12.26 -13.48
C LEU A 648 -12.94 13.76 -13.63
N ALA A 649 -12.69 14.55 -12.58
CA ALA A 649 -12.79 16.01 -12.64
C ALA A 649 -11.80 16.60 -13.67
N ALA A 650 -10.56 16.10 -13.71
CA ALA A 650 -9.59 16.52 -14.73
C ALA A 650 -10.07 16.13 -16.14
N GLN A 651 -10.61 14.92 -16.31
CA GLN A 651 -11.12 14.43 -17.58
C GLN A 651 -12.29 15.27 -18.14
N ILE A 652 -13.19 15.76 -17.27
CA ILE A 652 -14.37 16.55 -17.66
C ILE A 652 -14.16 18.07 -17.58
N ASP A 653 -12.89 18.50 -17.56
CA ASP A 653 -12.50 19.91 -17.54
C ASP A 653 -12.96 20.72 -16.31
N TYR A 654 -12.90 20.09 -15.13
CA TYR A 654 -13.11 20.73 -13.82
C TYR A 654 -11.80 20.85 -13.01
N PRO A 655 -10.87 21.74 -13.41
CA PRO A 655 -9.52 21.80 -12.84
C PRO A 655 -9.51 22.18 -11.34
N GLU A 656 -10.41 23.06 -10.90
CA GLU A 656 -10.48 23.47 -9.49
C GLU A 656 -10.89 22.29 -8.59
N LYS A 657 -11.90 21.52 -9.01
CA LYS A 657 -12.35 20.33 -8.28
C LYS A 657 -11.29 19.22 -8.32
N ALA A 658 -10.62 19.04 -9.46
CA ALA A 658 -9.53 18.08 -9.59
C ALA A 658 -8.38 18.39 -8.61
N TYR A 659 -7.98 19.66 -8.52
CA TYR A 659 -6.95 20.11 -7.59
C TYR A 659 -7.40 20.03 -6.12
N GLU A 660 -8.65 20.37 -5.80
CA GLU A 660 -9.21 20.19 -4.46
C GLU A 660 -9.09 18.72 -3.99
N MET A 661 -9.48 17.77 -4.84
CA MET A 661 -9.44 16.33 -4.52
C MET A 661 -8.00 15.81 -4.46
N TYR A 662 -7.11 16.30 -5.32
CA TYR A 662 -5.68 16.00 -5.26
C TYR A 662 -5.06 16.40 -3.92
N LEU A 663 -5.36 17.59 -3.41
CA LEU A 663 -4.83 18.04 -2.11
C LEU A 663 -5.27 17.12 -0.96
N ARG A 664 -6.50 16.60 -1.01
CA ARG A 664 -7.01 15.67 0.02
C ARG A 664 -6.25 14.33 0.03
N THR A 665 -5.90 13.78 -1.12
CA THR A 665 -5.19 12.49 -1.19
C THR A 665 -3.68 12.66 -0.98
N SER A 666 -3.07 13.71 -1.52
CA SER A 666 -1.61 13.87 -1.55
C SER A 666 -0.95 14.08 -0.19
N ARG A 667 -1.68 14.69 0.75
CA ARG A 667 -1.18 15.01 2.10
C ARG A 667 -2.02 14.38 3.21
N LEU A 668 -2.80 13.35 2.89
CA LEU A 668 -3.71 12.68 3.82
C LEU A 668 -3.01 12.31 5.12
N ASP A 669 -1.86 11.63 5.01
CA ASP A 669 -1.08 11.20 6.16
C ASP A 669 -0.21 12.34 6.73
N ILE A 670 0.50 13.11 5.90
CA ILE A 670 1.43 14.15 6.38
C ILE A 670 0.71 15.20 7.25
N ASP A 671 -0.52 15.58 6.87
CA ASP A 671 -1.32 16.56 7.59
C ASP A 671 -2.39 15.91 8.51
N ASP A 672 -2.39 14.57 8.62
CA ASP A 672 -3.30 13.75 9.45
C ASP A 672 -4.79 14.12 9.27
N TYR A 673 -5.24 14.21 8.01
CA TYR A 673 -6.60 14.63 7.66
C TYR A 673 -7.67 13.77 8.34
N ASN A 674 -7.42 12.47 8.46
CA ASN A 674 -8.35 11.50 9.06
C ASN A 674 -8.18 11.35 10.58
N ARG A 675 -7.13 11.91 11.19
CA ARG A 675 -6.78 11.74 12.62
C ARG A 675 -6.51 10.29 13.02
N GLU A 676 -5.93 9.52 12.11
CA GLU A 676 -5.69 8.08 12.25
C GLU A 676 -4.23 7.70 11.95
N VAL A 677 -3.34 8.67 11.71
CA VAL A 677 -1.93 8.39 11.34
C VAL A 677 -1.19 7.65 12.45
N HIS A 678 -1.57 7.81 13.71
CA HIS A 678 -1.01 7.05 14.83
C HIS A 678 -1.17 5.52 14.67
N GLU A 679 -2.18 5.06 13.93
CA GLU A 679 -2.45 3.64 13.66
C GLU A 679 -1.68 3.09 12.43
N GLY A 680 -0.94 3.94 11.72
CA GLY A 680 -0.21 3.64 10.48
C GLY A 680 -0.71 4.42 9.26
N LEU A 681 0.11 4.46 8.21
CA LEU A 681 -0.11 5.23 6.96
C LEU A 681 -1.12 4.58 6.03
N HIS A 682 -1.75 5.34 5.13
CA HIS A 682 -2.74 4.81 4.18
C HIS A 682 -2.10 4.40 2.84
N ILE A 683 -1.24 3.38 2.88
CA ILE A 683 -0.37 2.95 1.77
C ILE A 683 -1.13 2.74 0.45
N THR A 684 -2.25 2.03 0.44
CA THR A 684 -2.97 1.78 -0.83
C THR A 684 -3.55 3.05 -1.44
N SER A 685 -3.87 4.07 -0.62
CA SER A 685 -4.28 5.39 -1.10
C SER A 685 -3.14 6.19 -1.73
N MET A 686 -1.89 5.88 -1.39
CA MET A 686 -0.72 6.59 -1.95
C MET A 686 -0.59 6.34 -3.44
N ALA A 687 -0.96 5.13 -3.92
CA ALA A 687 -1.09 4.84 -5.33
C ALA A 687 -2.12 5.75 -6.03
N GLY A 688 -3.24 6.02 -5.35
CA GLY A 688 -4.27 6.94 -5.82
C GLY A 688 -3.76 8.38 -6.03
N THR A 689 -2.82 8.85 -5.20
CA THR A 689 -2.20 10.16 -5.43
C THR A 689 -1.40 10.17 -6.73
N TRP A 690 -0.58 9.13 -6.98
CA TRP A 690 0.15 9.01 -8.25
C TRP A 690 -0.81 8.97 -9.45
N MET A 691 -1.90 8.20 -9.35
CA MET A 691 -2.91 8.12 -10.41
C MET A 691 -3.54 9.49 -10.69
N SER A 692 -3.85 10.27 -9.65
CA SER A 692 -4.41 11.63 -9.79
C SER A 692 -3.49 12.55 -10.59
N VAL A 693 -2.18 12.39 -10.44
CA VAL A 693 -1.19 13.18 -11.19
C VAL A 693 -1.05 12.66 -12.61
N VAL A 694 -0.80 11.37 -12.82
CA VAL A 694 -0.46 10.84 -14.16
C VAL A 694 -1.69 10.65 -15.04
N GLN A 695 -2.76 10.05 -14.51
CA GLN A 695 -4.00 9.81 -15.26
C GLN A 695 -4.95 11.02 -15.23
N GLY A 696 -4.92 11.81 -14.14
CA GLY A 696 -5.69 13.05 -14.04
C GLY A 696 -5.01 14.21 -14.77
N PHE A 697 -4.02 14.85 -14.15
CA PHE A 697 -3.39 16.06 -14.70
C PHE A 697 -2.49 15.80 -15.92
N GLY A 698 -1.75 14.69 -15.94
CA GLY A 698 -1.02 14.23 -17.12
C GLY A 698 -1.95 13.76 -18.23
N GLY A 699 -3.21 13.46 -17.91
CA GLY A 699 -4.22 13.00 -18.84
C GLY A 699 -3.91 11.64 -19.48
N MET A 700 -3.06 10.83 -18.85
CA MET A 700 -2.68 9.52 -19.38
C MET A 700 -3.89 8.59 -19.43
N LYS A 701 -4.17 8.05 -20.62
CA LYS A 701 -5.25 7.10 -20.84
C LYS A 701 -4.87 6.07 -21.89
N ILE A 702 -5.35 4.84 -21.73
CA ILE A 702 -5.29 3.80 -22.76
C ILE A 702 -6.67 3.70 -23.41
N ARG A 703 -6.73 3.92 -24.72
CA ARG A 703 -7.94 3.83 -25.53
C ARG A 703 -7.64 3.05 -26.79
N ASP A 704 -8.49 2.09 -27.14
CA ASP A 704 -8.33 1.28 -28.36
C ASP A 704 -6.92 0.67 -28.47
N GLU A 705 -6.40 0.17 -27.33
CA GLU A 705 -5.05 -0.38 -27.15
C GLU A 705 -3.87 0.58 -27.40
N GLU A 706 -4.13 1.88 -27.48
CA GLU A 706 -3.13 2.91 -27.74
C GLU A 706 -3.02 3.90 -26.58
N LEU A 707 -1.85 4.54 -26.47
CA LEU A 707 -1.55 5.50 -25.41
C LEU A 707 -1.96 6.92 -25.82
N HIS A 708 -2.73 7.58 -24.96
CA HIS A 708 -3.21 8.95 -25.15
C HIS A 708 -2.87 9.82 -23.94
N PHE A 709 -2.64 11.11 -24.21
CA PHE A 709 -2.51 12.16 -23.21
C PHE A 709 -3.45 13.32 -23.55
N THR A 710 -4.24 13.74 -22.56
CA THR A 710 -5.06 14.96 -22.61
C THR A 710 -4.71 15.84 -21.39
N PRO A 711 -3.54 16.49 -21.40
CA PRO A 711 -2.96 17.08 -20.19
C PRO A 711 -3.74 18.30 -19.71
N LYS A 712 -3.85 18.44 -18.38
CA LYS A 712 -4.51 19.55 -17.67
C LYS A 712 -3.62 20.00 -16.52
N LEU A 713 -2.86 21.09 -16.72
CA LEU A 713 -2.01 21.64 -15.67
C LEU A 713 -2.83 22.52 -14.71
N PRO A 714 -2.85 22.25 -13.39
CA PRO A 714 -3.46 23.15 -12.41
C PRO A 714 -2.80 24.52 -12.41
N VAL A 715 -3.58 25.59 -12.18
CA VAL A 715 -3.06 26.97 -12.14
C VAL A 715 -2.04 27.22 -11.01
N GLN A 716 -2.02 26.35 -10.01
CA GLN A 716 -1.08 26.37 -8.89
C GLN A 716 0.31 25.87 -9.29
N TRP A 717 0.42 25.11 -10.39
CA TRP A 717 1.67 24.51 -10.84
C TRP A 717 2.22 25.26 -12.05
N LYS A 718 3.53 25.45 -12.06
CA LYS A 718 4.27 26.00 -13.20
C LYS A 718 4.67 24.92 -14.19
N GLY A 719 4.86 23.70 -13.70
CA GLY A 719 5.15 22.55 -14.51
C GLY A 719 4.98 21.24 -13.75
N LEU A 720 4.79 20.18 -14.52
CA LEU A 720 4.67 18.80 -14.05
C LEU A 720 5.58 17.93 -14.92
N THR A 721 6.48 17.18 -14.30
CA THR A 721 7.31 16.18 -14.97
C THR A 721 7.04 14.80 -14.36
N PHE A 722 6.82 13.79 -15.19
CA PHE A 722 6.65 12.40 -14.74
C PHE A 722 7.19 11.43 -15.79
N SER A 723 7.53 10.23 -15.35
CA SER A 723 7.96 9.13 -16.22
C SER A 723 6.95 8.00 -16.21
N ILE A 724 6.77 7.33 -17.36
CA ILE A 724 6.02 6.08 -17.45
C ILE A 724 6.78 5.04 -18.29
N LEU A 725 6.62 3.77 -17.95
CA LEU A 725 6.99 2.63 -18.75
C LEU A 725 5.78 2.20 -19.59
N TRP A 726 5.95 2.27 -20.91
CA TRP A 726 4.96 1.87 -21.89
C TRP A 726 5.58 0.88 -22.88
N ARG A 727 5.25 -0.41 -22.76
CA ARG A 727 5.70 -1.48 -23.68
C ARG A 727 7.21 -1.48 -23.96
N GLY A 728 8.01 -1.30 -22.90
CA GLY A 728 9.48 -1.24 -22.97
C GLY A 728 10.06 0.13 -23.32
N ALA A 729 9.22 1.12 -23.66
CA ALA A 729 9.61 2.51 -23.80
C ALA A 729 9.49 3.25 -22.47
N THR A 730 10.52 3.99 -22.05
CA THR A 730 10.42 4.90 -20.90
C THR A 730 10.18 6.30 -21.42
N LEU A 731 8.99 6.83 -21.17
CA LEU A 731 8.55 8.13 -21.65
C LEU A 731 8.60 9.13 -20.50
N LYS A 732 9.42 10.17 -20.64
CA LYS A 732 9.49 11.30 -19.71
C LYS A 732 8.64 12.44 -20.26
N ALA A 733 7.51 12.69 -19.62
CA ALA A 733 6.60 13.77 -19.94
C ALA A 733 6.95 15.02 -19.13
N ASN A 734 6.98 16.18 -19.80
CA ASN A 734 7.10 17.50 -19.19
C ASN A 734 5.94 18.37 -19.69
N LEU A 735 5.08 18.79 -18.76
CA LEU A 735 3.92 19.61 -18.99
C LEU A 735 4.14 20.98 -18.37
N THR A 736 3.93 22.04 -19.15
CA THR A 736 3.97 23.44 -18.69
C THR A 736 2.77 24.21 -19.26
N ALA A 737 2.65 25.50 -18.95
CA ALA A 737 1.66 26.37 -19.57
C ALA A 737 1.82 26.51 -21.10
N GLU A 738 2.98 26.13 -21.66
CA GLU A 738 3.25 26.18 -23.10
C GLU A 738 2.79 24.92 -23.85
N GLY A 739 2.49 23.84 -23.12
CA GLY A 739 2.07 22.55 -23.66
C GLY A 739 2.85 21.37 -23.06
N MET A 740 2.75 20.22 -23.72
CA MET A 740 3.37 18.97 -23.26
C MET A 740 4.47 18.53 -24.23
N THR A 741 5.64 18.19 -23.67
CA THR A 741 6.73 17.52 -24.37
C THR A 741 6.95 16.13 -23.78
N ILE A 742 7.09 15.11 -24.62
CA ILE A 742 7.41 13.75 -24.21
C ILE A 742 8.72 13.34 -24.87
N GLU A 743 9.70 12.96 -24.06
CA GLU A 743 10.98 12.39 -24.48
C GLU A 743 10.97 10.88 -24.27
N ASN A 744 11.48 10.13 -25.25
CA ASN A 744 11.74 8.70 -25.08
C ASN A 744 13.19 8.48 -24.60
N VAL A 745 13.35 8.16 -23.32
CA VAL A 745 14.67 7.97 -22.68
C VAL A 745 15.16 6.53 -22.73
N SER A 746 14.43 5.62 -23.39
CA SER A 746 14.85 4.22 -23.56
C SER A 746 15.12 3.86 -25.03
N GLY A 747 15.59 2.64 -25.26
CA GLY A 747 15.95 2.13 -26.60
C GLY A 747 14.77 1.68 -27.47
N THR A 748 13.55 1.64 -26.93
CA THR A 748 12.36 1.07 -27.61
C THR A 748 11.50 2.20 -28.17
N PRO A 749 11.16 2.23 -29.48
CA PRO A 749 10.27 3.24 -30.03
C PRO A 749 8.89 3.22 -29.37
N ALA A 750 8.24 4.38 -29.31
CA ALA A 750 6.91 4.51 -28.74
C ALA A 750 5.98 5.30 -29.65
N LYS A 751 4.72 4.87 -29.68
CA LYS A 751 3.62 5.56 -30.35
C LYS A 751 2.59 6.00 -29.31
N PHE A 752 2.15 7.24 -29.42
CA PHE A 752 1.14 7.83 -28.55
C PHE A 752 0.46 9.01 -29.23
N ALA A 753 -0.64 9.50 -28.65
CA ALA A 753 -1.27 10.74 -29.05
C ALA A 753 -1.28 11.77 -27.91
N ILE A 754 -1.07 13.04 -28.23
CA ILE A 754 -1.29 14.17 -27.32
C ILE A 754 -2.39 15.04 -27.92
N ASP A 755 -3.48 15.27 -27.19
CA ASP A 755 -4.66 16.02 -27.66
C ASP A 755 -5.17 15.57 -29.05
N GLY A 756 -5.10 14.25 -29.29
CA GLY A 756 -5.53 13.62 -30.56
C GLY A 756 -4.51 13.68 -31.70
N GLN A 757 -3.38 14.38 -31.54
CA GLN A 757 -2.27 14.36 -32.50
C GLN A 757 -1.35 13.16 -32.24
N TRP A 758 -1.14 12.32 -33.26
CA TRP A 758 -0.29 11.14 -33.17
C TRP A 758 1.19 11.44 -33.36
N PHE A 759 2.02 10.76 -32.56
CA PHE A 759 3.47 10.77 -32.62
C PHE A 759 4.00 9.34 -32.57
N GLU A 760 5.14 9.13 -33.22
CA GLU A 760 5.97 7.94 -33.08
C GLU A 760 7.40 8.43 -32.95
N ILE A 761 8.04 8.15 -31.80
CA ILE A 761 9.37 8.68 -31.47
C ILE A 761 10.36 7.55 -31.22
N ALA A 762 11.55 7.67 -31.82
CA ALA A 762 12.67 6.78 -31.56
C ALA A 762 13.39 7.12 -30.24
N ALA A 763 14.38 6.32 -29.88
CA ALA A 763 15.21 6.55 -28.70
C ALA A 763 15.91 7.92 -28.75
N GLY A 764 15.77 8.71 -27.68
CA GLY A 764 16.34 10.06 -27.54
C GLY A 764 15.62 11.15 -28.34
N GLU A 765 14.51 10.83 -29.01
CA GLU A 765 13.66 11.82 -29.67
C GLU A 765 12.59 12.37 -28.74
N ASN A 766 12.03 13.53 -29.10
CA ASN A 766 10.92 14.14 -28.39
C ASN A 766 9.77 14.50 -29.31
N ALA A 767 8.58 14.54 -28.73
CA ALA A 767 7.37 15.06 -29.35
C ALA A 767 6.81 16.19 -28.49
N SER A 768 6.36 17.27 -29.11
CA SER A 768 5.79 18.41 -28.40
C SER A 768 4.48 18.85 -29.03
N THR A 769 3.54 19.27 -28.18
CA THR A 769 2.34 20.02 -28.57
C THR A 769 2.38 21.38 -27.90
N ALA A 770 1.81 22.39 -28.55
CA ALA A 770 1.53 23.66 -27.91
C ALA A 770 0.24 23.54 -27.10
N ALA A 771 0.13 24.25 -25.98
CA ALA A 771 -1.10 24.32 -25.21
C ALA A 771 -2.25 24.75 -26.13
N ALA A 772 -3.37 24.02 -26.08
CA ALA A 772 -4.59 24.47 -26.73
C ALA A 772 -4.89 25.89 -26.22
N ALA A 773 -5.05 26.85 -27.13
CA ALA A 773 -5.38 28.21 -26.74
C ALA A 773 -6.70 28.17 -25.96
N HIS A 774 -6.63 28.33 -24.63
CA HIS A 774 -7.81 28.35 -23.76
C HIS A 774 -8.75 29.47 -24.27
N ALA A 775 -9.94 29.07 -24.69
CA ALA A 775 -11.01 29.95 -25.17
C ALA A 775 -12.00 30.27 -24.05
#